data_AF-A0A7S1QEA3-F1
#
_entry.id   AF-A0A7S1QEA3-F1
#
_cell.length_a   1.000
_cell.length_b   1.000
_cell.length_c   1.000
_cell.angle_alpha   90.00
_cell.angle_beta   90.00
_cell.angle_gamma   90.00
#
_symmetry.space_group_name_H-M   'P 1'
#
loop_
_entity.id
_entity.type
_entity.pdbx_description
1 polymer ?
#
loop_
_entity_poly.entity_id
_entity_poly.type
_entity_poly.pdbx_seq_one_letter_code
_entity_poly.pdbx_strand_id
1 'polypeptide(L)'
;MEYGETFAAAAELRSTEATAALKDAASFEGPAVLLLAEPQAVQGDDQWTTFRYDPRREASGEAAFVANGSRIRREIEAFLARENLLTLVAKKSVGTGADTDAEGGDLGQGLADASKTVTILYTSDTGHAEECAKAVARQCRGGGYASSAVRCGTLDSFDVSALPSEPLVVFCVATAGKGEFPGNGRGFWGKLSDRAAEFTGALGSVKYTVFGLGDSHYWGKGTEESKVNFAKPARELDTLMESLGAQRFLPTGYGDDQDVDQYHTGFGEWKSQLFSRLGVDKVDGAGGDDDGPVKPDEVIKTETQQLRGSLKEMLDDVGTGQVPFQDTKVIKFHGSYQQDDRDLREERSKLGIENAFSFMIRVRLPGGYCTAEQWLAMDDICGRYANGTLKITTRQTWQLHGVLKRDVKNTMRGINRACMDTIAACGDVCRNVLCTSNPSVCSREMMEEIMGHTYAIHDHCLPRTGAYHEIFLMHGEEMAEKSQVLGSTPIEEEPLYGLTYLPRKFKVAVAIPPSNDVDVFAHCVGFIAIIEGGKLLGFNVTVGGGLGFTHNNQKTFPRLADVIGFCKPSDAKYVCEACLTVQRDFGDRTNRKHARIKYTMEDYGPDFYREQVEIRLGKKLEPERPYKFEHRGDQFGWVKTNDGLWHCGCLVPIGRVKENVRTGLVKIAEELKGCGGFRMTCNQSVLITEVPEAKKAVVEQLLAEYKVPHSEETTVSGLRRNMMACVALPTCPLAFAEAERYLPTLVGRLESVVERCGLRETDIVIRMTGCPNSCGRPSMGEIGFIGKAPGTYNMYLGGDFVGRRLNTLFAESVTEDQIIELLTPIFGRFANEREKDEKFGDFCIRNGYVKAMTAGRHWWTLPNV
;
A
#
# COMPACT_ATOMS: atom_id res chain seq x y z
N MET A 1 -18.56 3.42 -54.55
CA MET A 1 -17.33 3.59 -55.34
C MET A 1 -16.46 2.37 -55.12
N GLU A 2 -15.94 1.80 -56.20
CA GLU A 2 -15.03 0.65 -56.15
C GLU A 2 -13.58 1.14 -56.05
N TYR A 3 -12.86 0.69 -55.03
CA TYR A 3 -11.45 0.98 -54.80
C TYR A 3 -10.68 -0.33 -54.76
N GLY A 4 -10.20 -0.78 -55.92
CA GLY A 4 -9.52 -2.08 -56.04
C GLY A 4 -10.48 -3.24 -55.75
N GLU A 5 -10.08 -4.16 -54.88
CA GLU A 5 -10.89 -5.32 -54.47
C GLU A 5 -11.91 -4.99 -53.37
N THR A 6 -12.22 -3.72 -53.11
CA THR A 6 -13.13 -3.30 -52.03
C THR A 6 -14.17 -2.31 -52.52
N PHE A 7 -15.43 -2.55 -52.15
CA PHE A 7 -16.54 -1.64 -52.44
C PHE A 7 -16.82 -0.74 -51.23
N ALA A 8 -16.93 0.58 -51.44
CA ALA A 8 -17.28 1.51 -50.36
C ALA A 8 -18.38 2.50 -50.79
N ALA A 9 -19.41 2.66 -49.96
CA ALA A 9 -20.47 3.64 -50.18
C ALA A 9 -20.98 4.26 -48.86
N ALA A 10 -21.52 5.47 -48.95
CA ALA A 10 -22.16 6.17 -47.84
C ALA A 10 -23.52 6.71 -48.30
N ALA A 11 -24.55 6.53 -47.49
CA ALA A 11 -25.90 6.99 -47.81
C ALA A 11 -26.71 7.33 -46.55
N GLU A 12 -27.74 8.15 -46.72
CA GLU A 12 -28.61 8.56 -45.62
C GLU A 12 -29.54 7.41 -45.19
N LEU A 13 -29.64 7.18 -43.89
CA LEU A 13 -30.46 6.11 -43.33
C LEU A 13 -31.93 6.30 -43.75
N ARG A 14 -32.52 5.27 -44.36
CA ARG A 14 -33.90 5.24 -44.92
C ARG A 14 -34.10 6.00 -46.25
N SER A 15 -33.03 6.39 -46.96
CA SER A 15 -33.14 6.93 -48.32
C SER A 15 -33.21 5.83 -49.39
N THR A 16 -33.71 6.20 -50.58
CA THR A 16 -33.65 5.34 -51.77
C THR A 16 -32.21 5.05 -52.19
N GLU A 17 -31.26 5.95 -51.92
CA GLU A 17 -29.83 5.70 -52.20
C GLU A 17 -29.21 4.69 -51.23
N ALA A 18 -29.64 4.64 -49.96
CA ALA A 18 -29.18 3.61 -49.03
C ALA A 18 -29.59 2.21 -49.47
N THR A 19 -30.78 2.08 -50.05
CA THR A 19 -31.27 0.80 -50.58
C THR A 19 -30.51 0.38 -51.83
N ALA A 20 -30.13 1.33 -52.69
CA ALA A 20 -29.30 1.07 -53.85
C ALA A 20 -27.86 0.69 -53.45
N ALA A 21 -27.26 1.44 -52.53
CA ALA A 21 -25.90 1.18 -52.04
C ALA A 21 -25.78 -0.16 -51.28
N LEU A 22 -26.85 -0.60 -50.60
CA LEU A 22 -26.94 -1.94 -50.01
C LEU A 22 -26.99 -3.04 -51.07
N LYS A 23 -27.71 -2.83 -52.18
CA LYS A 23 -27.78 -3.80 -53.28
C LYS A 23 -26.45 -3.93 -54.01
N ASP A 24 -25.79 -2.81 -54.26
CA ASP A 24 -24.49 -2.79 -54.93
C ASP A 24 -23.40 -3.41 -54.03
N ALA A 25 -23.41 -3.13 -52.73
CA ALA A 25 -22.53 -3.80 -51.76
C ALA A 25 -22.77 -5.31 -51.68
N ALA A 26 -24.03 -5.74 -51.72
CA ALA A 26 -24.40 -7.16 -51.65
C ALA A 26 -24.06 -7.95 -52.92
N SER A 27 -23.80 -7.27 -54.04
CA SER A 27 -23.49 -7.89 -55.34
C SER A 27 -22.00 -7.82 -55.69
N PHE A 28 -21.17 -7.24 -54.83
CA PHE A 28 -19.71 -7.19 -54.99
C PHE A 28 -19.05 -8.42 -54.36
N GLU A 29 -18.21 -9.14 -55.11
CA GLU A 29 -17.58 -10.40 -54.67
C GLU A 29 -16.38 -10.22 -53.71
N GLY A 30 -16.05 -8.98 -53.32
CA GLY A 30 -15.01 -8.65 -52.35
C GLY A 30 -15.55 -7.98 -51.07
N PRO A 31 -14.68 -7.62 -50.11
CA PRO A 31 -15.10 -6.88 -48.92
C PRO A 31 -15.82 -5.59 -49.29
N ALA A 32 -17.00 -5.37 -48.70
CA ALA A 32 -17.82 -4.19 -48.93
C ALA A 32 -18.06 -3.44 -47.61
N VAL A 33 -17.87 -2.11 -47.62
CA VAL A 33 -18.05 -1.24 -46.45
C VAL A 33 -19.13 -0.22 -46.78
N LEU A 34 -20.22 -0.26 -46.00
CA LEU A 34 -21.34 0.66 -46.16
C LEU A 34 -21.56 1.47 -44.89
N LEU A 35 -21.54 2.79 -45.03
CA LEU A 35 -21.79 3.75 -43.94
C LEU A 35 -23.18 4.36 -44.10
N LEU A 36 -24.09 4.04 -43.17
CA LEU A 36 -25.45 4.58 -43.13
C LEU A 36 -25.62 5.41 -41.85
N ALA A 37 -26.03 6.66 -41.99
CA ALA A 37 -26.18 7.59 -40.88
C ALA A 37 -27.46 8.44 -41.00
N GLU A 38 -28.01 8.87 -39.87
CA GLU A 38 -29.10 9.87 -39.84
C GLU A 38 -28.57 11.27 -40.17
N PRO A 39 -29.36 12.14 -40.83
CA PRO A 39 -28.90 13.45 -41.30
C PRO A 39 -28.33 14.36 -40.20
N GLN A 40 -28.75 14.16 -38.95
CA GLN A 40 -28.29 14.94 -37.79
C GLN A 40 -26.87 14.57 -37.34
N ALA A 41 -26.34 13.40 -37.73
CA ALA A 41 -24.96 12.97 -37.44
C ALA A 41 -23.94 13.47 -38.49
N VAL A 42 -24.42 14.04 -39.59
CA VAL A 42 -23.60 14.47 -40.74
C VAL A 42 -23.40 15.99 -40.77
N GLN A 43 -24.25 16.76 -40.07
CA GLN A 43 -24.07 18.21 -39.93
C GLN A 43 -23.44 18.57 -38.59
N GLY A 44 -22.17 18.97 -38.61
CA GLY A 44 -21.62 19.86 -37.59
C GLY A 44 -20.40 19.40 -36.80
N ASP A 45 -19.66 18.37 -37.22
CA ASP A 45 -18.42 18.01 -36.53
C ASP A 45 -17.29 17.68 -37.52
N ASP A 46 -16.26 18.53 -37.55
CA ASP A 46 -15.07 18.42 -38.39
C ASP A 46 -14.13 17.26 -37.95
N GLN A 47 -14.57 16.40 -37.03
CA GLN A 47 -13.82 15.25 -36.50
C GLN A 47 -14.30 13.88 -37.00
N TRP A 48 -14.67 13.76 -38.29
CA TRP A 48 -14.73 12.44 -38.92
C TRP A 48 -13.31 11.91 -39.19
N THR A 49 -13.03 10.76 -38.56
CA THR A 49 -11.75 10.12 -38.24
C THR A 49 -10.72 9.91 -39.37
N THR A 50 -9.45 10.12 -39.02
CA THR A 50 -8.25 9.64 -39.75
C THR A 50 -8.09 8.13 -39.58
N PHE A 51 -8.20 7.38 -40.68
CA PHE A 51 -7.77 5.98 -40.76
C PHE A 51 -6.30 5.90 -41.17
N ARG A 52 -5.57 4.88 -40.72
CA ARG A 52 -4.23 4.56 -41.25
C ARG A 52 -4.21 3.14 -41.80
N TYR A 53 -3.62 3.03 -42.99
CA TYR A 53 -3.33 1.79 -43.69
C TYR A 53 -1.85 1.43 -43.49
N ASP A 54 -1.56 0.25 -42.95
CA ASP A 54 -0.20 -0.31 -42.88
C ASP A 54 -0.13 -1.67 -43.61
N PRO A 55 0.36 -1.69 -44.85
CA PRO A 55 0.38 -2.91 -45.69
C PRO A 55 1.32 -4.00 -45.14
N ARG A 56 2.17 -3.70 -44.15
CA ARG A 56 3.05 -4.71 -43.54
C ARG A 56 2.28 -5.69 -42.64
N ARG A 57 1.06 -5.33 -42.20
CA ARG A 57 0.22 -6.17 -41.32
C ARG A 57 -0.53 -7.28 -42.06
N GLU A 58 -0.78 -7.10 -43.36
CA GLU A 58 -1.34 -8.15 -44.21
C GLU A 58 -0.42 -9.37 -44.30
N ALA A 59 0.90 -9.16 -44.33
CA ALA A 59 1.88 -10.24 -44.36
C ALA A 59 1.93 -11.09 -43.08
N SER A 60 1.30 -10.62 -41.99
CA SER A 60 1.24 -11.30 -40.67
C SER A 60 -0.17 -11.79 -40.31
N GLY A 61 -1.16 -11.68 -41.21
CA GLY A 61 -2.53 -12.14 -40.99
C GLY A 61 -3.39 -11.19 -40.14
N GLU A 62 -2.94 -9.95 -39.94
CA GLU A 62 -3.69 -8.92 -39.20
C GLU A 62 -4.35 -7.90 -40.15
N ALA A 63 -5.43 -7.25 -39.69
CA ALA A 63 -6.13 -6.24 -40.47
C ALA A 63 -5.25 -5.00 -40.73
N ALA A 64 -5.01 -4.67 -42.01
CA ALA A 64 -4.17 -3.54 -42.43
C ALA A 64 -4.79 -2.15 -42.17
N PHE A 65 -6.09 -2.09 -41.89
CA PHE A 65 -6.81 -0.85 -41.56
C PHE A 65 -7.07 -0.74 -40.05
N VAL A 66 -6.72 0.41 -39.46
CA VAL A 66 -6.98 0.71 -38.05
C VAL A 66 -7.72 2.04 -37.91
N ALA A 67 -8.86 2.02 -37.23
CA ALA A 67 -9.65 3.20 -36.86
C ALA A 67 -9.18 3.75 -35.49
N ASN A 68 -8.86 5.04 -35.42
CA ASN A 68 -8.48 5.68 -34.15
C ASN A 68 -9.73 6.27 -33.47
N GLY A 69 -10.29 5.56 -32.48
CA GLY A 69 -11.36 6.09 -31.61
C GLY A 69 -12.10 5.00 -30.84
N SER A 70 -11.82 4.85 -29.54
CA SER A 70 -12.35 3.75 -28.71
C SER A 70 -13.79 3.94 -28.19
N ARG A 71 -14.41 5.11 -28.46
CA ARG A 71 -15.79 5.42 -28.06
C ARG A 71 -16.82 4.89 -29.06
N ILE A 72 -16.65 5.23 -30.34
CA ILE A 72 -17.54 4.77 -31.43
C ILE A 72 -17.48 3.24 -31.56
N ARG A 73 -16.29 2.64 -31.41
CA ARG A 73 -16.15 1.18 -31.36
C ARG A 73 -16.99 0.54 -30.23
N ARG A 74 -16.98 1.12 -29.02
CA ARG A 74 -17.77 0.62 -27.88
C ARG A 74 -19.27 0.85 -28.04
N GLU A 75 -19.68 1.97 -28.62
CA GLU A 75 -21.09 2.27 -28.90
C GLU A 75 -21.64 1.33 -30.00
N ILE A 76 -20.83 1.03 -31.03
CA ILE A 76 -21.16 0.06 -32.09
C ILE A 76 -21.14 -1.38 -31.56
N GLU A 77 -20.14 -1.78 -30.76
CA GLU A 77 -20.10 -3.10 -30.12
C GLU A 77 -21.29 -3.31 -29.16
N ALA A 78 -21.68 -2.28 -28.39
CA ALA A 78 -22.86 -2.31 -27.52
C ALA A 78 -24.20 -2.27 -28.28
N PHE A 79 -24.23 -1.73 -29.49
CA PHE A 79 -25.39 -1.75 -30.39
C PHE A 79 -25.54 -3.11 -31.08
N LEU A 80 -24.45 -3.65 -31.64
CA LEU A 80 -24.40 -4.98 -32.25
C LEU A 80 -24.71 -6.09 -31.25
N ALA A 81 -24.28 -5.95 -29.99
CA ALA A 81 -24.64 -6.86 -28.91
C ALA A 81 -26.14 -6.81 -28.53
N ARG A 82 -26.79 -5.65 -28.68
CA ARG A 82 -28.25 -5.48 -28.46
C ARG A 82 -29.08 -6.14 -29.57
N GLU A 83 -28.67 -6.00 -30.83
CA GLU A 83 -29.42 -6.57 -31.96
C GLU A 83 -29.18 -8.08 -32.16
N ASN A 84 -28.00 -8.61 -31.83
CA ASN A 84 -27.73 -10.06 -31.93
C ASN A 84 -28.60 -10.89 -30.98
N LEU A 85 -28.93 -10.35 -29.80
CA LEU A 85 -29.76 -11.05 -28.81
C LEU A 85 -31.23 -11.18 -29.28
N LEU A 86 -31.79 -10.10 -29.84
CA LEU A 86 -33.15 -10.09 -30.42
C LEU A 86 -33.25 -10.93 -31.69
N THR A 87 -32.19 -10.95 -32.51
CA THR A 87 -32.12 -11.75 -33.75
C THR A 87 -32.02 -13.25 -33.47
N LEU A 88 -31.31 -13.66 -32.41
CA LEU A 88 -31.23 -15.05 -31.98
C LEU A 88 -32.55 -15.56 -31.37
N VAL A 89 -33.29 -14.70 -30.66
CA VAL A 89 -34.63 -15.00 -30.13
C VAL A 89 -35.68 -15.08 -31.25
N ALA A 90 -35.60 -14.20 -32.25
CA ALA A 90 -36.47 -14.22 -33.43
C ALA A 90 -36.21 -15.44 -34.34
N LYS A 91 -34.96 -15.89 -34.48
CA LYS A 91 -34.64 -17.10 -35.27
C LYS A 91 -35.09 -18.40 -34.61
N LYS A 92 -35.19 -18.44 -33.28
CA LYS A 92 -35.70 -19.61 -32.53
C LYS A 92 -37.23 -19.72 -32.54
N SER A 93 -37.94 -18.65 -32.87
CA SER A 93 -39.41 -18.57 -32.86
C SER A 93 -40.08 -18.76 -34.23
N VAL A 94 -39.32 -18.92 -35.31
CA VAL A 94 -39.85 -19.06 -36.69
C VAL A 94 -39.50 -20.41 -37.35
N GLY A 95 -39.09 -21.41 -36.56
CA GLY A 95 -38.96 -22.80 -37.02
C GLY A 95 -40.28 -23.55 -36.91
N THR A 96 -40.82 -23.96 -38.05
CA THR A 96 -42.15 -24.56 -38.31
C THR A 96 -42.43 -25.89 -37.59
N GLY A 97 -43.72 -26.18 -37.37
CA GLY A 97 -44.22 -27.26 -36.52
C GLY A 97 -44.07 -28.70 -37.02
N ALA A 98 -44.02 -29.63 -36.07
CA ALA A 98 -44.91 -30.80 -35.91
C ALA A 98 -44.29 -31.76 -34.87
N ASP A 99 -45.06 -32.08 -33.81
CA ASP A 99 -45.04 -33.24 -32.89
C ASP A 99 -43.73 -33.57 -32.12
N THR A 100 -43.67 -33.90 -30.83
CA THR A 100 -44.63 -34.20 -29.74
C THR A 100 -43.85 -34.19 -28.42
N ASP A 101 -44.50 -33.79 -27.33
CA ASP A 101 -44.29 -34.18 -25.93
C ASP A 101 -42.88 -34.08 -25.30
N ALA A 102 -42.58 -32.91 -24.72
CA ALA A 102 -41.81 -32.79 -23.48
C ALA A 102 -42.04 -31.42 -22.80
N GLU A 103 -42.66 -31.47 -21.62
CA GLU A 103 -42.80 -30.47 -20.55
C GLU A 103 -42.47 -28.99 -20.85
N GLY A 104 -43.53 -28.17 -20.88
CA GLY A 104 -43.50 -26.71 -21.00
C GLY A 104 -43.00 -25.95 -19.76
N GLY A 105 -41.79 -26.24 -19.29
CA GLY A 105 -41.12 -25.51 -18.21
C GLY A 105 -40.07 -24.48 -18.67
N ASP A 106 -39.44 -24.69 -19.83
CA ASP A 106 -38.16 -24.03 -20.16
C ASP A 106 -38.30 -22.70 -20.95
N LEU A 107 -39.41 -22.50 -21.68
CA LEU A 107 -39.61 -21.28 -22.47
C LEU A 107 -39.85 -20.03 -21.61
N GLY A 108 -40.46 -20.19 -20.43
CA GLY A 108 -40.73 -19.08 -19.49
C GLY A 108 -39.48 -18.64 -18.72
N GLN A 109 -38.49 -19.52 -18.58
CA GLN A 109 -37.27 -19.28 -17.80
C GLN A 109 -36.21 -18.57 -18.65
N GLY A 110 -36.07 -18.96 -19.93
CA GLY A 110 -35.18 -18.29 -20.89
C GLY A 110 -35.60 -16.85 -21.25
N LEU A 111 -36.89 -16.52 -21.17
CA LEU A 111 -37.41 -15.15 -21.31
C LEU A 111 -37.22 -14.30 -20.04
N ALA A 112 -37.13 -14.92 -18.86
CA ALA A 112 -36.87 -14.22 -17.61
C ALA A 112 -35.38 -13.84 -17.45
N ASP A 113 -34.46 -14.68 -17.95
CA ASP A 113 -33.01 -14.45 -17.81
C ASP A 113 -32.42 -13.36 -18.72
N ALA A 114 -33.11 -12.99 -19.81
CA ALA A 114 -32.70 -11.87 -20.66
C ALA A 114 -33.04 -10.47 -20.11
N SER A 115 -33.73 -10.39 -18.95
CA SER A 115 -34.26 -9.13 -18.39
C SER A 115 -33.54 -8.59 -17.14
N LYS A 116 -32.47 -9.25 -16.69
CA LYS A 116 -31.81 -8.97 -15.40
C LYS A 116 -30.71 -7.91 -15.49
N THR A 117 -31.08 -6.65 -15.77
CA THR A 117 -30.13 -5.54 -15.64
C THR A 117 -30.05 -5.11 -14.17
N VAL A 118 -28.83 -4.96 -13.63
CA VAL A 118 -28.60 -4.40 -12.30
C VAL A 118 -27.67 -3.21 -12.42
N THR A 119 -28.14 -2.06 -11.94
CA THR A 119 -27.37 -0.83 -11.89
C THR A 119 -26.91 -0.59 -10.46
N ILE A 120 -25.60 -0.51 -10.26
CA ILE A 120 -24.98 -0.41 -8.94
C ILE A 120 -24.27 0.92 -8.86
N LEU A 121 -24.74 1.80 -7.98
CA LEU A 121 -24.23 3.16 -7.84
C LEU A 121 -23.64 3.36 -6.46
N TYR A 122 -22.51 4.07 -6.39
CA TYR A 122 -21.88 4.37 -5.11
C TYR A 122 -21.44 5.82 -4.96
N THR A 123 -21.26 6.24 -3.71
CA THR A 123 -20.61 7.50 -3.38
C THR A 123 -19.71 7.31 -2.16
N SER A 124 -18.47 7.80 -2.24
CA SER A 124 -17.40 7.50 -1.29
C SER A 124 -16.26 8.52 -1.38
N ASP A 125 -15.78 9.02 -0.24
CA ASP A 125 -14.54 9.80 -0.13
C ASP A 125 -13.33 8.91 0.23
N THR A 126 -13.55 7.83 0.98
CA THR A 126 -12.50 6.95 1.53
C THR A 126 -12.33 5.63 0.78
N GLY A 127 -13.26 5.31 -0.14
CA GLY A 127 -13.27 4.08 -0.94
C GLY A 127 -14.15 2.95 -0.39
N HIS A 128 -14.65 3.00 0.85
CA HIS A 128 -15.42 1.88 1.43
C HIS A 128 -16.74 1.57 0.69
N ALA A 129 -17.52 2.59 0.29
CA ALA A 129 -18.76 2.34 -0.46
C ALA A 129 -18.48 1.86 -1.90
N GLU A 130 -17.35 2.29 -2.48
CA GLU A 130 -16.87 1.80 -3.78
C GLU A 130 -16.50 0.31 -3.69
N GLU A 131 -15.81 -0.10 -2.63
CA GLU A 131 -15.50 -1.50 -2.35
C GLU A 131 -16.77 -2.35 -2.22
N CYS A 132 -17.78 -1.85 -1.49
CA CYS A 132 -19.08 -2.51 -1.36
C CYS A 132 -19.77 -2.68 -2.73
N ALA A 133 -19.87 -1.61 -3.52
CA ALA A 133 -20.48 -1.66 -4.85
C ALA A 133 -19.75 -2.59 -5.82
N LYS A 134 -18.42 -2.55 -5.83
CA LYS A 134 -17.60 -3.46 -6.66
C LYS A 134 -17.77 -4.91 -6.22
N ALA A 135 -17.88 -5.17 -4.92
CA ALA A 135 -18.18 -6.51 -4.41
C ALA A 135 -19.57 -6.99 -4.86
N VAL A 136 -20.58 -6.10 -4.86
CA VAL A 136 -21.91 -6.43 -5.37
C VAL A 136 -21.83 -6.78 -6.87
N ALA A 137 -21.19 -5.93 -7.67
CA ALA A 137 -21.08 -6.10 -9.11
C ALA A 137 -20.34 -7.39 -9.49
N ARG A 138 -19.26 -7.70 -8.78
CA ARG A 138 -18.47 -8.91 -8.99
C ARG A 138 -19.30 -10.17 -8.78
N GLN A 139 -20.06 -10.23 -7.69
CA GLN A 139 -20.82 -11.42 -7.37
C GLN A 139 -22.07 -11.57 -8.25
N CYS A 140 -22.71 -10.48 -8.69
CA CYS A 140 -23.73 -10.55 -9.75
C CYS A 140 -23.18 -11.20 -11.03
N ARG A 141 -22.01 -10.75 -11.51
CA ARG A 141 -21.36 -11.33 -12.70
C ARG A 141 -21.00 -12.80 -12.49
N GLY A 142 -20.45 -13.14 -11.34
CA GLY A 142 -20.07 -14.51 -10.99
C GLY A 142 -21.24 -15.48 -10.87
N GLY A 143 -22.44 -15.02 -10.50
CA GLY A 143 -23.63 -15.88 -10.45
C GLY A 143 -24.56 -15.72 -11.65
N GLY A 144 -23.97 -15.55 -12.84
CA GLY A 144 -24.67 -15.77 -14.12
C GLY A 144 -25.29 -14.54 -14.78
N TYR A 145 -25.13 -13.33 -14.22
CA TYR A 145 -25.54 -12.11 -14.92
C TYR A 145 -24.54 -11.79 -16.04
N ALA A 146 -25.02 -11.55 -17.25
CA ALA A 146 -24.17 -11.10 -18.35
C ALA A 146 -23.43 -9.81 -17.97
N SER A 147 -22.14 -9.70 -18.32
CA SER A 147 -21.33 -8.52 -17.99
C SER A 147 -21.93 -7.21 -18.50
N SER A 148 -22.61 -7.24 -19.65
CA SER A 148 -23.34 -6.10 -20.23
C SER A 148 -24.58 -5.69 -19.43
N ALA A 149 -25.11 -6.58 -18.59
CA ALA A 149 -26.28 -6.34 -17.75
C ALA A 149 -25.93 -5.85 -16.33
N VAL A 150 -24.64 -5.86 -15.93
CA VAL A 150 -24.18 -5.37 -14.62
C VAL A 150 -23.40 -4.07 -14.76
N ARG A 151 -24.09 -2.95 -14.51
CA ARG A 151 -23.50 -1.61 -14.54
C ARG A 151 -23.06 -1.20 -13.14
N CYS A 152 -21.83 -0.69 -13.00
CA CYS A 152 -21.29 -0.23 -11.73
C CYS A 152 -20.56 1.10 -11.92
N GLY A 153 -20.92 2.13 -11.15
CA GLY A 153 -20.34 3.46 -11.28
C GLY A 153 -20.60 4.36 -10.08
N THR A 154 -20.02 5.55 -10.09
CA THR A 154 -20.35 6.58 -9.09
C THR A 154 -21.78 7.09 -9.31
N LEU A 155 -22.41 7.61 -8.25
CA LEU A 155 -23.68 8.32 -8.37
C LEU A 155 -23.60 9.44 -9.42
N ASP A 156 -22.56 10.28 -9.38
CA ASP A 156 -22.43 11.41 -10.32
C ASP A 156 -22.16 11.02 -11.77
N SER A 157 -21.66 9.81 -12.02
CA SER A 157 -21.50 9.29 -13.39
C SER A 157 -22.80 8.76 -13.99
N PHE A 158 -23.88 8.65 -13.21
CA PHE A 158 -25.17 8.16 -13.67
C PHE A 158 -26.07 9.32 -14.10
N ASP A 159 -26.72 9.17 -15.26
CA ASP A 159 -27.72 10.14 -15.71
C ASP A 159 -29.05 9.92 -14.98
N VAL A 160 -29.42 10.85 -14.09
CA VAL A 160 -30.64 10.78 -13.27
C VAL A 160 -31.91 10.63 -14.12
N SER A 161 -31.96 11.20 -15.34
CA SER A 161 -33.11 11.02 -16.25
C SER A 161 -33.34 9.56 -16.67
N ALA A 162 -32.32 8.71 -16.59
CA ALA A 162 -32.44 7.31 -16.94
C ALA A 162 -33.07 6.45 -15.83
N LEU A 163 -33.25 6.96 -14.59
CA LEU A 163 -33.81 6.21 -13.47
C LEU A 163 -35.12 5.46 -13.79
N PRO A 164 -36.12 6.03 -14.49
CA PRO A 164 -37.38 5.32 -14.79
C PRO A 164 -37.20 4.06 -15.64
N SER A 165 -36.09 3.97 -16.40
CA SER A 165 -35.77 2.84 -17.26
C SER A 165 -34.98 1.73 -16.54
N GLU A 166 -34.63 1.93 -15.27
CA GLU A 166 -33.83 0.99 -14.49
C GLU A 166 -34.71 -0.06 -13.80
N PRO A 167 -34.54 -1.36 -14.08
CA PRO A 167 -35.33 -2.40 -13.43
C PRO A 167 -34.92 -2.62 -11.96
N LEU A 168 -33.62 -2.50 -11.65
CA LEU A 168 -33.09 -2.58 -10.29
C LEU A 168 -31.88 -1.65 -10.11
N VAL A 169 -31.93 -0.82 -9.07
CA VAL A 169 -30.82 0.04 -8.65
C VAL A 169 -30.35 -0.30 -7.24
N VAL A 170 -29.06 -0.59 -7.10
CA VAL A 170 -28.40 -0.87 -5.81
C VAL A 170 -27.50 0.30 -5.45
N PHE A 171 -27.77 0.95 -4.33
CA PHE A 171 -27.00 2.09 -3.85
C PHE A 171 -26.06 1.70 -2.72
N CYS A 172 -24.79 2.05 -2.81
CA CYS A 172 -23.81 1.99 -1.71
C CYS A 172 -23.38 3.42 -1.34
N VAL A 173 -23.85 3.93 -0.20
CA VAL A 173 -23.79 5.36 0.12
C VAL A 173 -23.01 5.59 1.41
N ALA A 174 -21.83 6.19 1.31
CA ALA A 174 -21.09 6.64 2.50
C ALA A 174 -21.61 7.98 3.03
N THR A 175 -21.26 8.28 4.27
CA THR A 175 -21.51 9.56 4.92
C THR A 175 -20.22 10.38 4.97
N ALA A 176 -20.26 11.63 4.50
CA ALA A 176 -19.12 12.54 4.50
C ALA A 176 -19.28 13.69 5.50
N GLY A 177 -18.15 14.14 6.06
CA GLY A 177 -18.04 15.37 6.84
C GLY A 177 -19.12 15.54 7.92
N LYS A 178 -20.04 16.48 7.73
CA LYS A 178 -21.14 16.84 8.65
C LYS A 178 -22.45 16.05 8.42
N GLY A 179 -22.38 14.87 7.80
CA GLY A 179 -23.55 14.05 7.51
C GLY A 179 -24.09 14.24 6.09
N GLU A 180 -23.23 14.63 5.15
CA GLU A 180 -23.57 14.95 3.76
C GLU A 180 -23.19 13.81 2.80
N PHE A 181 -23.66 13.89 1.56
CA PHE A 181 -23.19 13.02 0.47
C PHE A 181 -21.70 13.29 0.16
N PRO A 182 -20.89 12.24 -0.06
CA PRO A 182 -19.51 12.36 -0.52
C PRO A 182 -19.39 13.06 -1.88
N GLY A 183 -18.17 13.50 -2.22
CA GLY A 183 -17.93 14.39 -3.36
C GLY A 183 -18.47 13.90 -4.70
N ASN A 184 -18.41 12.58 -4.94
CA ASN A 184 -18.85 11.89 -6.17
C ASN A 184 -20.31 11.42 -6.17
N GLY A 185 -21.14 11.95 -5.27
CA GLY A 185 -22.60 11.73 -5.27
C GLY A 185 -23.44 12.97 -5.03
N ARG A 186 -22.81 14.13 -4.79
CA ARG A 186 -23.53 15.40 -4.53
C ARG A 186 -24.29 15.88 -5.77
N GLY A 187 -23.73 15.71 -6.97
CA GLY A 187 -24.37 16.15 -8.21
C GLY A 187 -25.63 15.35 -8.53
N PHE A 188 -25.57 14.03 -8.37
CA PHE A 188 -26.72 13.14 -8.48
C PHE A 188 -27.80 13.50 -7.45
N TRP A 189 -27.41 13.66 -6.18
CA TRP A 189 -28.34 14.00 -5.11
C TRP A 189 -29.06 15.33 -5.38
N GLY A 190 -28.33 16.37 -5.77
CA GLY A 190 -28.91 17.66 -6.16
C GLY A 190 -29.90 17.51 -7.32
N LYS A 191 -29.50 16.85 -8.41
CA LYS A 191 -30.38 16.63 -9.57
C LYS A 191 -31.65 15.83 -9.24
N LEU A 192 -31.55 14.80 -8.40
CA LEU A 192 -32.69 13.97 -8.02
C LEU A 192 -33.64 14.70 -7.06
N SER A 193 -33.10 15.41 -6.07
CA SER A 193 -33.91 16.14 -5.08
C SER A 193 -34.55 17.40 -5.66
N ASP A 194 -33.82 18.20 -6.45
CA ASP A 194 -34.34 19.43 -7.06
C ASP A 194 -35.43 19.13 -8.11
N ARG A 195 -35.33 17.98 -8.79
CA ARG A 195 -36.27 17.54 -9.84
C ARG A 195 -37.22 16.45 -9.35
N ALA A 196 -37.38 16.27 -8.04
CA ALA A 196 -38.22 15.23 -7.45
C ALA A 196 -39.66 15.22 -8.02
N ALA A 197 -40.23 16.40 -8.30
CA ALA A 197 -41.55 16.52 -8.90
C ALA A 197 -41.65 15.87 -10.30
N GLU A 198 -40.57 15.84 -11.08
CA GLU A 198 -40.52 15.22 -12.41
C GLU A 198 -40.52 13.68 -12.35
N PHE A 199 -40.04 13.12 -11.23
CA PHE A 199 -39.95 11.67 -11.04
C PHE A 199 -41.11 11.09 -10.23
N THR A 200 -41.97 11.93 -9.66
CA THR A 200 -43.07 11.50 -8.79
C THR A 200 -44.04 10.60 -9.54
N GLY A 201 -44.10 9.32 -9.15
CA GLY A 201 -44.92 8.30 -9.83
C GLY A 201 -44.30 7.72 -11.10
N ALA A 202 -43.21 8.29 -11.61
CA ALA A 202 -42.47 7.80 -12.77
C ALA A 202 -41.56 6.60 -12.42
N LEU A 203 -41.24 6.41 -11.14
CA LEU A 203 -40.36 5.32 -10.68
C LEU A 203 -41.13 4.05 -10.25
N GLY A 204 -42.43 3.96 -10.53
CA GLY A 204 -43.31 2.85 -10.08
C GLY A 204 -42.83 1.44 -10.42
N SER A 205 -42.06 1.28 -11.50
CA SER A 205 -41.46 0.02 -11.95
C SER A 205 -40.04 -0.22 -11.45
N VAL A 206 -39.40 0.79 -10.86
CA VAL A 206 -38.00 0.74 -10.42
C VAL A 206 -37.92 0.07 -9.06
N LYS A 207 -37.18 -1.04 -8.98
CA LYS A 207 -36.81 -1.65 -7.70
C LYS A 207 -35.52 -1.03 -7.19
N TYR A 208 -35.38 -0.83 -5.89
CA TYR A 208 -34.14 -0.30 -5.32
C TYR A 208 -33.78 -0.85 -3.95
N THR A 209 -32.51 -0.78 -3.58
CA THR A 209 -32.05 -1.02 -2.21
C THR A 209 -30.85 -0.14 -1.90
N VAL A 210 -30.66 0.20 -0.63
CA VAL A 210 -29.59 1.08 -0.17
C VAL A 210 -28.76 0.38 0.92
N PHE A 211 -27.44 0.46 0.81
CA PHE A 211 -26.52 0.13 1.88
C PHE A 211 -25.80 1.41 2.32
N GLY A 212 -26.05 1.85 3.56
CA GLY A 212 -25.48 3.06 4.13
C GLY A 212 -24.24 2.77 4.95
N LEU A 213 -23.16 3.53 4.72
CA LEU A 213 -21.96 3.49 5.54
C LEU A 213 -21.83 4.77 6.37
N GLY A 214 -21.45 4.62 7.63
CA GLY A 214 -21.20 5.73 8.53
C GLY A 214 -20.42 5.32 9.78
N ASP A 215 -20.12 6.30 10.62
CA ASP A 215 -19.46 6.11 11.90
C ASP A 215 -20.39 6.63 13.01
N SER A 216 -20.90 5.71 13.86
CA SER A 216 -21.85 6.04 14.93
C SER A 216 -21.25 6.79 16.12
N HIS A 217 -19.94 7.02 16.13
CA HIS A 217 -19.24 7.78 17.17
C HIS A 217 -18.56 9.06 16.63
N TYR A 218 -18.65 9.35 15.34
CA TYR A 218 -17.97 10.50 14.72
C TYR A 218 -18.33 11.84 15.39
N TRP A 219 -19.60 12.03 15.76
CA TRP A 219 -20.08 13.22 16.47
C TRP A 219 -20.17 13.03 18.00
N GLY A 220 -19.36 12.12 18.53
CA GLY A 220 -19.37 11.76 19.95
C GLY A 220 -20.30 10.59 20.25
N LYS A 221 -19.83 9.67 21.10
CA LYS A 221 -20.57 8.45 21.44
C LYS A 221 -21.87 8.76 22.18
N GLY A 222 -22.99 8.29 21.60
CA GLY A 222 -24.32 8.39 22.20
C GLY A 222 -24.95 9.79 22.15
N THR A 223 -24.36 10.74 21.42
CA THR A 223 -24.93 12.08 21.24
C THR A 223 -26.12 12.04 20.28
N GLU A 224 -27.04 13.00 20.41
CA GLU A 224 -28.14 13.16 19.43
C GLU A 224 -27.62 13.47 18.03
N GLU A 225 -26.54 14.26 17.93
CA GLU A 225 -25.89 14.57 16.66
C GLU A 225 -25.37 13.32 15.94
N SER A 226 -24.81 12.36 16.70
CA SER A 226 -24.33 11.10 16.12
C SER A 226 -25.47 10.20 15.62
N LYS A 227 -26.60 10.15 16.34
CA LYS A 227 -27.80 9.43 15.89
C LYS A 227 -28.38 10.03 14.60
N VAL A 228 -28.40 11.37 14.53
CA VAL A 228 -28.95 12.12 13.39
C VAL A 228 -28.06 12.04 12.16
N ASN A 229 -26.74 11.96 12.31
CA ASN A 229 -25.82 12.01 11.17
C ASN A 229 -25.32 10.63 10.71
N PHE A 230 -25.38 9.59 11.55
CA PHE A 230 -25.01 8.23 11.17
C PHE A 230 -25.80 7.72 9.95
N ALA A 231 -25.09 7.39 8.85
CA ALA A 231 -25.69 6.92 7.59
C ALA A 231 -26.78 7.86 7.03
N LYS A 232 -26.74 9.16 7.36
CA LYS A 232 -27.78 10.14 7.01
C LYS A 232 -28.05 10.20 5.49
N PRO A 233 -27.05 10.30 4.60
CA PRO A 233 -27.28 10.32 3.16
C PRO A 233 -28.02 9.08 2.64
N ALA A 234 -27.73 7.91 3.19
CA ALA A 234 -28.41 6.67 2.82
C ALA A 234 -29.88 6.69 3.24
N ARG A 235 -30.18 7.21 4.44
CA ARG A 235 -31.56 7.38 4.93
C ARG A 235 -32.35 8.38 4.11
N GLU A 236 -31.72 9.51 3.76
CA GLU A 236 -32.34 10.55 2.93
C GLU A 236 -32.62 10.03 1.50
N LEU A 237 -31.67 9.31 0.89
CA LEU A 237 -31.86 8.69 -0.41
C LEU A 237 -32.98 7.65 -0.39
N ASP A 238 -33.00 6.79 0.61
CA ASP A 238 -34.02 5.75 0.75
C ASP A 238 -35.42 6.35 0.91
N THR A 239 -35.56 7.41 1.73
CA THR A 239 -36.83 8.14 1.93
C THR A 239 -37.28 8.82 0.64
N LEU A 240 -36.37 9.47 -0.08
CA LEU A 240 -36.71 10.16 -1.33
C LEU A 240 -37.15 9.17 -2.41
N MET A 241 -36.41 8.08 -2.63
CA MET A 241 -36.76 7.06 -3.62
C MET A 241 -38.16 6.45 -3.37
N GLU A 242 -38.50 6.18 -2.11
CA GLU A 242 -39.85 5.73 -1.73
C GLU A 242 -40.90 6.79 -2.06
N SER A 243 -40.67 8.06 -1.72
CA SER A 243 -41.61 9.15 -1.99
C SER A 243 -41.85 9.38 -3.49
N LEU A 244 -40.87 9.03 -4.34
CA LEU A 244 -40.96 9.11 -5.79
C LEU A 244 -41.70 7.91 -6.42
N GLY A 245 -42.08 6.92 -5.62
CA GLY A 245 -42.84 5.74 -6.04
C GLY A 245 -41.98 4.52 -6.40
N ALA A 246 -40.67 4.54 -6.15
CA ALA A 246 -39.83 3.37 -6.35
C ALA A 246 -40.11 2.28 -5.29
N GLN A 247 -39.92 1.02 -5.66
CA GLN A 247 -40.23 -0.13 -4.80
C GLN A 247 -38.98 -0.63 -4.08
N ARG A 248 -39.00 -0.68 -2.73
CA ARG A 248 -37.89 -1.29 -1.97
C ARG A 248 -37.78 -2.79 -2.30
N PHE A 249 -36.63 -3.17 -2.84
CA PHE A 249 -36.25 -4.54 -3.14
C PHE A 249 -35.77 -5.30 -1.89
N LEU A 250 -35.07 -4.59 -1.00
CA LEU A 250 -34.53 -5.07 0.26
C LEU A 250 -34.49 -3.88 1.24
N PRO A 251 -34.68 -4.08 2.56
CA PRO A 251 -34.51 -3.02 3.54
C PRO A 251 -33.11 -2.40 3.49
N THR A 252 -33.01 -1.13 3.89
CA THR A 252 -31.71 -0.45 4.00
C THR A 252 -30.80 -1.18 4.98
N GLY A 253 -29.60 -1.54 4.54
CA GLY A 253 -28.55 -2.07 5.42
C GLY A 253 -27.64 -0.94 5.91
N TYR A 254 -27.01 -1.14 7.08
CA TYR A 254 -26.09 -0.17 7.65
C TYR A 254 -24.76 -0.82 8.03
N GLY A 255 -23.67 -0.20 7.59
CA GLY A 255 -22.31 -0.53 8.02
C GLY A 255 -21.79 0.54 8.97
N ASP A 256 -21.45 0.15 10.20
CA ASP A 256 -20.90 1.05 11.22
C ASP A 256 -19.39 0.83 11.39
N ASP A 257 -18.59 1.87 11.16
CA ASP A 257 -17.14 1.84 11.34
C ASP A 257 -16.71 1.57 12.80
N GLN A 258 -17.63 1.68 13.75
CA GLN A 258 -17.39 1.42 15.18
C GLN A 258 -17.61 -0.04 15.60
N ASP A 259 -18.17 -0.86 14.71
CA ASP A 259 -18.28 -2.31 14.93
C ASP A 259 -16.88 -2.95 15.02
N VAL A 260 -16.79 -4.13 15.66
CA VAL A 260 -15.55 -4.88 15.80
C VAL A 260 -14.92 -5.17 14.43
N ASP A 261 -15.76 -5.47 13.43
CA ASP A 261 -15.37 -5.70 12.05
C ASP A 261 -15.75 -4.51 11.13
N GLN A 262 -15.99 -3.32 11.70
CA GLN A 262 -16.45 -2.12 10.98
C GLN A 262 -17.71 -2.39 10.13
N TYR A 263 -17.84 -1.70 9.00
CA TYR A 263 -18.95 -1.87 8.06
C TYR A 263 -19.13 -3.30 7.52
N HIS A 264 -18.14 -4.20 7.66
CA HIS A 264 -18.20 -5.55 7.11
C HIS A 264 -19.27 -6.42 7.75
N THR A 265 -19.58 -6.26 9.03
CA THR A 265 -20.64 -7.02 9.72
C THR A 265 -22.00 -6.77 9.06
N GLY A 266 -22.41 -5.50 9.01
CA GLY A 266 -23.66 -5.10 8.38
C GLY A 266 -23.67 -5.32 6.87
N PHE A 267 -22.53 -5.12 6.19
CA PHE A 267 -22.43 -5.38 4.76
C PHE A 267 -22.57 -6.89 4.45
N GLY A 268 -21.94 -7.76 5.23
CA GLY A 268 -22.00 -9.20 5.06
C GLY A 268 -23.42 -9.74 5.17
N GLU A 269 -24.17 -9.28 6.17
CA GLU A 269 -25.58 -9.63 6.36
C GLU A 269 -26.46 -9.12 5.21
N TRP A 270 -26.40 -7.81 4.92
CA TRP A 270 -27.21 -7.20 3.87
C TRP A 270 -26.91 -7.78 2.49
N LYS A 271 -25.62 -7.97 2.17
CA LYS A 271 -25.15 -8.54 0.90
C LYS A 271 -25.66 -9.98 0.72
N SER A 272 -25.66 -10.79 1.78
CA SER A 272 -26.18 -12.16 1.71
C SER A 272 -27.68 -12.19 1.40
N GLN A 273 -28.45 -11.30 2.03
CA GLN A 273 -29.88 -11.17 1.74
C GLN A 273 -30.15 -10.65 0.32
N LEU A 274 -29.33 -9.70 -0.16
CA LEU A 274 -29.41 -9.19 -1.52
C LEU A 274 -29.23 -10.30 -2.55
N PHE A 275 -28.19 -11.13 -2.41
CA PHE A 275 -27.91 -12.18 -3.40
C PHE A 275 -28.88 -13.34 -3.36
N SER A 276 -29.35 -13.72 -2.18
CA SER A 276 -30.43 -14.70 -2.05
C SER A 276 -31.69 -14.23 -2.81
N ARG A 277 -32.03 -12.93 -2.73
CA ARG A 277 -33.16 -12.36 -3.51
C ARG A 277 -32.89 -12.23 -5.01
N LEU A 278 -31.63 -12.06 -5.42
CA LEU A 278 -31.24 -11.98 -6.83
C LEU A 278 -31.12 -13.37 -7.48
N GLY A 279 -31.16 -14.46 -6.70
CA GLY A 279 -30.99 -15.83 -7.17
C GLY A 279 -29.56 -16.15 -7.59
N VAL A 280 -28.56 -15.53 -6.94
CA VAL A 280 -27.12 -15.56 -7.30
C VAL A 280 -26.33 -16.39 -6.29
N ASP A 281 -26.94 -17.46 -5.77
CA ASP A 281 -26.32 -18.28 -4.73
C ASP A 281 -25.23 -19.18 -5.33
N LYS A 282 -24.00 -19.03 -4.77
CA LYS A 282 -22.74 -19.74 -5.04
C LYS A 282 -22.72 -20.64 -6.30
N VAL A 283 -22.20 -20.12 -7.40
CA VAL A 283 -21.70 -20.93 -8.51
C VAL A 283 -20.21 -21.20 -8.29
N ASP A 284 -19.84 -22.46 -8.09
CA ASP A 284 -18.45 -22.89 -8.12
C ASP A 284 -17.98 -22.95 -9.59
N GLY A 285 -16.99 -22.12 -9.92
CA GLY A 285 -16.22 -22.21 -11.17
C GLY A 285 -16.87 -21.59 -12.41
N ALA A 286 -16.52 -20.34 -12.71
CA ALA A 286 -16.54 -19.81 -14.08
C ALA A 286 -15.53 -18.67 -14.20
N GLY A 287 -14.43 -18.92 -14.92
CA GLY A 287 -13.38 -17.96 -15.19
C GLY A 287 -13.75 -16.91 -16.23
N GLY A 288 -13.14 -15.73 -16.09
CA GLY A 288 -13.27 -14.57 -16.98
C GLY A 288 -13.34 -13.29 -16.14
N ASP A 289 -12.21 -12.57 -16.02
CA ASP A 289 -12.00 -11.37 -15.18
C ASP A 289 -12.17 -11.58 -13.65
N ASP A 290 -11.78 -12.79 -13.22
CA ASP A 290 -12.12 -13.41 -11.95
C ASP A 290 -11.06 -13.21 -10.85
N ASP A 291 -11.34 -12.33 -9.89
CA ASP A 291 -10.61 -12.26 -8.61
C ASP A 291 -11.37 -12.98 -7.46
N GLY A 292 -12.45 -13.72 -7.76
CA GLY A 292 -13.30 -14.37 -6.77
C GLY A 292 -13.80 -13.44 -5.64
N PRO A 293 -14.44 -13.97 -4.59
CA PRO A 293 -14.61 -13.23 -3.34
C PRO A 293 -13.23 -12.95 -2.72
N VAL A 294 -13.01 -11.73 -2.22
CA VAL A 294 -11.79 -11.36 -1.49
C VAL A 294 -11.60 -12.30 -0.30
N LYS A 295 -10.61 -13.17 -0.39
CA LYS A 295 -10.29 -14.15 0.65
C LYS A 295 -9.53 -13.47 1.80
N PRO A 296 -9.77 -13.87 3.07
CA PRO A 296 -8.94 -13.44 4.19
C PRO A 296 -7.46 -13.80 3.97
N ASP A 297 -6.54 -12.96 4.47
CA ASP A 297 -5.08 -13.17 4.32
C ASP A 297 -4.64 -14.56 4.86
N GLU A 298 -5.25 -15.09 5.93
CA GLU A 298 -4.96 -16.44 6.44
C GLU A 298 -5.32 -17.55 5.44
N VAL A 299 -6.48 -17.44 4.78
CA VAL A 299 -6.94 -18.40 3.76
C VAL A 299 -6.01 -18.37 2.56
N ILE A 300 -5.62 -17.18 2.10
CA ILE A 300 -4.68 -17.01 0.99
C ILE A 300 -3.35 -17.70 1.29
N LYS A 301 -2.83 -17.58 2.52
CA LYS A 301 -1.56 -18.23 2.90
C LYS A 301 -1.65 -19.75 2.80
N THR A 302 -2.74 -20.35 3.27
CA THR A 302 -2.95 -21.81 3.22
C THR A 302 -3.12 -22.32 1.79
N GLU A 303 -3.90 -21.64 0.96
CA GLU A 303 -4.25 -22.13 -0.39
C GLU A 303 -3.12 -21.95 -1.41
N THR A 304 -2.16 -21.06 -1.13
CA THR A 304 -1.10 -20.71 -2.10
C THR A 304 0.10 -21.65 -2.06
N GLN A 305 0.00 -22.81 -1.40
CA GLN A 305 1.00 -23.90 -1.43
C GLN A 305 2.43 -23.40 -1.11
N GLN A 306 2.64 -22.89 0.11
CA GLN A 306 3.91 -22.30 0.54
C GLN A 306 4.32 -21.08 -0.30
N LEU A 307 3.37 -20.18 -0.55
CA LEU A 307 3.55 -18.88 -1.21
C LEU A 307 3.81 -18.94 -2.73
N ARG A 308 3.44 -20.01 -3.41
CA ARG A 308 3.48 -20.09 -4.88
C ARG A 308 2.28 -19.38 -5.50
N GLY A 309 1.08 -19.84 -5.15
CA GLY A 309 -0.17 -19.36 -5.74
C GLY A 309 -0.13 -19.41 -7.27
N SER A 310 -0.78 -18.44 -7.91
CA SER A 310 -0.75 -18.24 -9.37
C SER A 310 0.34 -17.26 -9.81
N LEU A 311 1.24 -16.88 -8.90
CA LEU A 311 2.11 -15.72 -9.11
C LEU A 311 3.09 -15.91 -10.27
N LYS A 312 3.54 -17.14 -10.52
CA LYS A 312 4.49 -17.43 -11.62
C LYS A 312 3.84 -17.16 -12.97
N GLU A 313 2.65 -17.72 -13.19
CA GLU A 313 1.86 -17.61 -14.40
C GLU A 313 1.39 -16.16 -14.58
N MET A 314 0.85 -15.56 -13.52
CA MET A 314 0.30 -14.20 -13.57
C MET A 314 1.36 -13.13 -13.80
N LEU A 315 2.62 -13.36 -13.40
CA LEU A 315 3.72 -12.44 -13.74
C LEU A 315 4.19 -12.55 -15.20
N ASP A 316 3.96 -13.68 -15.85
CA ASP A 316 4.29 -13.86 -17.27
C ASP A 316 3.20 -13.31 -18.21
N ASP A 317 1.95 -13.25 -17.73
CA ASP A 317 0.86 -12.57 -18.45
C ASP A 317 1.00 -11.04 -18.35
N VAL A 318 1.43 -10.40 -19.44
CA VAL A 318 1.59 -8.95 -19.52
C VAL A 318 0.39 -8.23 -20.16
N GLY A 319 -0.76 -8.90 -20.30
CA GLY A 319 -1.99 -8.31 -20.83
C GLY A 319 -2.56 -7.17 -19.97
N THR A 320 -2.23 -7.15 -18.68
CA THR A 320 -2.53 -6.06 -17.75
C THR A 320 -1.32 -5.68 -16.90
N GLY A 321 -1.28 -4.45 -16.37
CA GLY A 321 -0.21 -3.99 -15.49
C GLY A 321 -0.27 -4.55 -14.06
N GLN A 322 -1.37 -5.21 -13.68
CA GLN A 322 -1.63 -5.73 -12.34
C GLN A 322 -1.54 -7.27 -12.27
N VAL A 323 -1.41 -7.79 -11.05
CA VAL A 323 -1.67 -9.21 -10.72
C VAL A 323 -3.00 -9.34 -9.96
N PRO A 324 -3.62 -10.54 -9.95
CA PRO A 324 -4.81 -10.81 -9.15
C PRO A 324 -4.66 -10.41 -7.68
N PHE A 325 -5.77 -10.06 -7.02
CA PHE A 325 -5.77 -9.55 -5.64
C PHE A 325 -5.02 -10.48 -4.67
N GLN A 326 -5.24 -11.80 -4.75
CA GLN A 326 -4.56 -12.77 -3.89
C GLN A 326 -3.05 -12.74 -4.09
N ASP A 327 -2.60 -12.61 -5.34
CA ASP A 327 -1.18 -12.53 -5.69
C ASP A 327 -0.56 -11.22 -5.21
N THR A 328 -1.34 -10.12 -5.10
CA THR A 328 -0.86 -8.92 -4.40
C THR A 328 -0.52 -9.18 -2.93
N LYS A 329 -1.10 -10.20 -2.29
CA LYS A 329 -0.75 -10.59 -0.92
C LYS A 329 0.47 -11.52 -0.91
N VAL A 330 0.51 -12.50 -1.81
CA VAL A 330 1.59 -13.49 -1.92
C VAL A 330 2.92 -12.85 -2.33
N ILE A 331 2.91 -11.94 -3.31
CA ILE A 331 4.11 -11.28 -3.81
C ILE A 331 4.83 -10.46 -2.72
N LYS A 332 4.13 -10.08 -1.65
CA LYS A 332 4.73 -9.43 -0.48
C LYS A 332 5.70 -10.34 0.25
N PHE A 333 5.52 -11.64 0.28
CA PHE A 333 6.51 -12.53 0.92
C PHE A 333 7.82 -12.60 0.12
N HIS A 334 7.76 -12.26 -1.17
CA HIS A 334 8.90 -12.16 -2.09
C HIS A 334 9.41 -10.72 -2.22
N GLY A 335 9.14 -9.88 -1.21
CA GLY A 335 9.71 -8.55 -1.11
C GLY A 335 9.13 -7.49 -2.03
N SER A 336 8.04 -7.77 -2.75
CA SER A 336 7.43 -6.82 -3.69
C SER A 336 6.03 -6.35 -3.27
N TYR A 337 5.64 -5.15 -3.69
CA TYR A 337 4.26 -4.64 -3.61
C TYR A 337 3.85 -4.14 -4.98
N GLN A 338 2.68 -4.56 -5.46
CA GLN A 338 1.98 -3.80 -6.48
C GLN A 338 1.60 -2.42 -5.92
N GLN A 339 1.82 -1.40 -6.73
CA GLN A 339 1.50 0.00 -6.50
C GLN A 339 0.89 0.57 -7.78
N ASP A 340 0.35 1.77 -7.68
CA ASP A 340 0.04 2.60 -8.84
C ASP A 340 0.47 4.04 -8.56
N ASP A 341 0.69 4.79 -9.63
CA ASP A 341 0.90 6.23 -9.52
C ASP A 341 -0.43 6.94 -9.27
N ARG A 342 -0.63 7.37 -8.03
CA ARG A 342 -1.86 8.06 -7.60
C ARG A 342 -1.98 9.48 -8.14
N ASP A 343 -0.88 10.10 -8.60
CA ASP A 343 -0.96 11.42 -9.23
C ASP A 343 -1.60 11.30 -10.63
N LEU A 344 -1.42 10.16 -11.31
CA LEU A 344 -1.99 9.90 -12.65
C LEU A 344 -3.38 9.26 -12.64
N ARG A 345 -3.87 8.84 -11.47
CA ARG A 345 -5.08 8.01 -11.37
C ARG A 345 -6.33 8.70 -11.94
N GLU A 346 -6.53 9.98 -11.64
CA GLU A 346 -7.69 10.73 -12.11
C GLU A 346 -7.70 10.90 -13.63
N GLU A 347 -6.55 11.30 -14.20
CA GLU A 347 -6.39 11.46 -15.65
C GLU A 347 -6.62 10.14 -16.40
N ARG A 348 -5.99 9.05 -15.92
CA ARG A 348 -6.12 7.72 -16.52
C ARG A 348 -7.54 7.17 -16.43
N SER A 349 -8.21 7.41 -15.31
CA SER A 349 -9.62 7.04 -15.15
C SER A 349 -10.52 7.75 -16.15
N LYS A 350 -10.31 9.06 -16.40
CA LYS A 350 -11.06 9.83 -17.43
C LYS A 350 -10.84 9.27 -18.84
N LEU A 351 -9.65 8.74 -19.12
CA LEU A 351 -9.31 8.10 -20.40
C LEU A 351 -9.82 6.66 -20.52
N GLY A 352 -10.38 6.08 -19.45
CA GLY A 352 -10.84 4.70 -19.42
C GLY A 352 -9.71 3.67 -19.58
N ILE A 353 -8.48 4.03 -19.22
CA ILE A 353 -7.31 3.16 -19.22
C ILE A 353 -6.98 2.73 -17.77
N GLU A 354 -6.36 1.56 -17.62
CA GLU A 354 -5.96 1.04 -16.30
C GLU A 354 -5.11 2.04 -15.52
N ASN A 355 -5.05 1.92 -14.18
CA ASN A 355 -4.13 2.72 -13.38
C ASN A 355 -2.68 2.52 -13.84
N ALA A 356 -1.80 3.47 -13.55
CA ALA A 356 -0.38 3.36 -13.87
C ALA A 356 0.30 2.38 -12.88
N PHE A 357 0.01 1.09 -13.05
CA PHE A 357 0.51 0.04 -12.17
C PHE A 357 2.02 -0.14 -12.31
N SER A 358 2.65 -0.36 -11.16
CA SER A 358 4.06 -0.73 -11.05
C SER A 358 4.27 -1.54 -9.78
N PHE A 359 5.49 -1.99 -9.57
CA PHE A 359 5.90 -2.74 -8.41
C PHE A 359 7.01 -2.00 -7.69
N MET A 360 6.92 -1.96 -6.36
CA MET A 360 8.05 -1.64 -5.51
C MET A 360 8.69 -2.93 -5.02
N ILE A 361 9.99 -3.05 -5.23
CA ILE A 361 10.80 -4.16 -4.76
C ILE A 361 11.69 -3.67 -3.63
N ARG A 362 11.68 -4.39 -2.51
CA ARG A 362 12.52 -4.11 -1.35
C ARG A 362 13.57 -5.20 -1.21
N VAL A 363 14.82 -4.78 -1.08
CA VAL A 363 15.96 -5.68 -0.84
C VAL A 363 16.00 -6.09 0.63
N ARG A 364 16.51 -7.28 0.90
CA ARG A 364 16.88 -7.74 2.24
C ARG A 364 18.36 -7.47 2.46
N LEU A 365 18.70 -6.75 3.52
CA LEU A 365 20.08 -6.37 3.81
C LEU A 365 20.28 -6.25 5.33
N PRO A 366 20.52 -7.38 6.04
CA PRO A 366 20.66 -7.37 7.49
C PRO A 366 21.79 -6.43 7.92
N GLY A 367 21.52 -5.57 8.92
CA GLY A 367 22.44 -4.52 9.39
C GLY A 367 22.81 -3.44 8.36
N GLY A 368 22.20 -3.46 7.17
CA GLY A 368 22.30 -2.39 6.19
C GLY A 368 23.57 -2.30 5.38
N TYR A 369 24.49 -3.26 5.48
CA TYR A 369 25.78 -3.20 4.79
C TYR A 369 25.72 -3.78 3.38
N CYS A 370 26.31 -3.09 2.40
CA CYS A 370 26.59 -3.62 1.07
C CYS A 370 28.00 -3.26 0.60
N THR A 371 28.60 -4.08 -0.25
CA THR A 371 29.89 -3.75 -0.87
C THR A 371 29.73 -2.68 -1.96
N ALA A 372 30.84 -2.10 -2.38
CA ALA A 372 30.86 -1.18 -3.52
C ALA A 372 30.32 -1.81 -4.82
N GLU A 373 30.63 -3.08 -5.09
CA GLU A 373 30.14 -3.81 -6.25
C GLU A 373 28.63 -4.03 -6.19
N GLN A 374 28.10 -4.36 -5.01
CA GLN A 374 26.67 -4.48 -4.78
C GLN A 374 25.96 -3.14 -4.99
N TRP A 375 26.54 -2.03 -4.54
CA TRP A 375 26.01 -0.70 -4.81
C TRP A 375 25.89 -0.44 -6.32
N LEU A 376 26.97 -0.69 -7.07
CA LEU A 376 27.00 -0.50 -8.52
C LEU A 376 25.99 -1.39 -9.25
N ALA A 377 25.82 -2.64 -8.82
CA ALA A 377 24.82 -3.53 -9.36
C ALA A 377 23.39 -3.02 -9.09
N MET A 378 23.11 -2.53 -7.87
CA MET A 378 21.80 -1.97 -7.55
C MET A 378 21.50 -0.68 -8.31
N ASP A 379 22.50 0.19 -8.51
CA ASP A 379 22.36 1.39 -9.32
C ASP A 379 21.97 1.07 -10.76
N ASP A 380 22.66 0.08 -11.35
CA ASP A 380 22.41 -0.40 -12.69
C ASP A 380 21.00 -1.01 -12.84
N ILE A 381 20.60 -1.90 -11.92
CA ILE A 381 19.25 -2.48 -11.88
C ILE A 381 18.19 -1.38 -11.77
N CYS A 382 18.44 -0.39 -10.89
CA CYS A 382 17.56 0.75 -10.69
C CYS A 382 17.41 1.61 -11.94
N GLY A 383 18.50 1.82 -12.69
CA GLY A 383 18.48 2.58 -13.95
C GLY A 383 17.78 1.85 -15.08
N ARG A 384 17.91 0.52 -15.16
CA ARG A 384 17.34 -0.28 -16.26
C ARG A 384 15.86 -0.63 -16.08
N TYR A 385 15.47 -1.01 -14.87
CA TYR A 385 14.17 -1.68 -14.63
C TYR A 385 13.22 -0.91 -13.72
N ALA A 386 13.69 0.17 -13.09
CA ALA A 386 12.92 0.96 -12.13
C ALA A 386 12.90 2.44 -12.56
N ASN A 387 12.46 3.34 -11.67
CA ASN A 387 12.35 4.76 -11.96
C ASN A 387 13.66 5.56 -11.85
N GLY A 388 14.82 4.89 -11.84
CA GLY A 388 16.13 5.56 -11.72
C GLY A 388 16.44 6.18 -10.35
N THR A 389 15.68 5.87 -9.30
CA THR A 389 15.96 6.30 -7.92
C THR A 389 15.97 5.14 -6.92
N LEU A 390 16.87 5.20 -5.93
CA LEU A 390 16.88 4.29 -4.78
C LEU A 390 16.32 4.99 -3.55
N LYS A 391 15.49 4.29 -2.77
CA LYS A 391 14.94 4.82 -1.51
C LYS A 391 15.49 4.06 -0.31
N ILE A 392 16.43 4.67 0.41
CA ILE A 392 16.88 4.18 1.72
C ILE A 392 15.72 4.26 2.72
N THR A 393 15.48 3.16 3.43
CA THR A 393 14.33 2.99 4.31
C THR A 393 14.69 3.17 5.78
N THR A 394 13.66 3.31 6.61
CA THR A 394 13.72 3.31 8.07
C THR A 394 14.14 1.97 8.70
N ARG A 395 14.62 1.02 7.88
CA ARG A 395 15.00 -0.35 8.25
C ARG A 395 16.27 -0.82 7.53
N GLN A 396 17.19 0.11 7.23
CA GLN A 396 18.53 -0.21 6.69
C GLN A 396 18.49 -1.05 5.41
N THR A 397 17.63 -0.67 4.48
CA THR A 397 17.57 -1.29 3.16
C THR A 397 17.04 -0.28 2.14
N TRP A 398 17.15 -0.57 0.85
CA TRP A 398 16.58 0.22 -0.24
C TRP A 398 15.30 -0.37 -0.82
N GLN A 399 14.49 0.52 -1.38
CA GLN A 399 13.36 0.19 -2.25
C GLN A 399 13.62 0.72 -3.66
N LEU A 400 13.29 -0.10 -4.65
CA LEU A 400 13.19 0.27 -6.05
C LEU A 400 11.72 0.47 -6.36
N HIS A 401 11.34 1.64 -6.88
CA HIS A 401 9.96 1.97 -7.25
C HIS A 401 9.82 2.06 -8.77
N GLY A 402 8.60 1.84 -9.27
CA GLY A 402 8.31 1.99 -10.70
C GLY A 402 8.74 0.79 -11.55
N VAL A 403 8.95 -0.39 -10.96
CA VAL A 403 9.25 -1.60 -11.72
C VAL A 403 8.00 -2.08 -12.44
N LEU A 404 8.01 -2.16 -13.76
CA LEU A 404 6.84 -2.64 -14.51
C LEU A 404 6.67 -4.16 -14.36
N LYS A 405 5.44 -4.67 -14.50
CA LYS A 405 5.13 -6.10 -14.32
C LYS A 405 6.08 -7.02 -15.10
N ARG A 406 6.28 -6.71 -16.38
CA ARG A 406 7.21 -7.43 -17.30
C ARG A 406 8.67 -7.48 -16.82
N ASP A 407 9.07 -6.55 -15.96
CA ASP A 407 10.44 -6.37 -15.51
C ASP A 407 10.67 -6.91 -14.08
N VAL A 408 9.62 -7.34 -13.36
CA VAL A 408 9.73 -7.91 -12.00
C VAL A 408 10.65 -9.14 -12.00
N LYS A 409 10.35 -10.09 -12.91
CA LYS A 409 11.24 -11.15 -13.45
C LYS A 409 12.73 -10.82 -13.35
N ASN A 410 13.10 -9.88 -14.22
CA ASN A 410 14.48 -9.53 -14.49
C ASN A 410 15.12 -8.75 -13.34
N THR A 411 14.34 -7.91 -12.65
CA THR A 411 14.79 -7.17 -11.48
C THR A 411 15.19 -8.11 -10.34
N MET A 412 14.36 -9.10 -10.01
CA MET A 412 14.66 -10.08 -8.96
C MET A 412 15.90 -10.92 -9.30
N ARG A 413 16.08 -11.31 -10.57
CA ARG A 413 17.29 -12.01 -11.04
C ARG A 413 18.53 -11.13 -10.97
N GLY A 414 18.42 -9.85 -11.34
CA GLY A 414 19.51 -8.89 -11.23
C GLY A 414 19.99 -8.77 -9.78
N ILE A 415 19.05 -8.62 -8.85
CA ILE A 415 19.34 -8.55 -7.41
C ILE A 415 20.03 -9.85 -6.95
N ASN A 416 19.53 -11.01 -7.36
CA ASN A 416 20.13 -12.31 -7.03
C ASN A 416 21.55 -12.48 -7.58
N ARG A 417 21.81 -12.06 -8.83
CA ARG A 417 23.17 -12.08 -9.42
C ARG A 417 24.15 -11.16 -8.69
N ALA A 418 23.65 -10.13 -8.01
CA ALA A 418 24.45 -9.26 -7.14
C ALA A 418 24.65 -9.84 -5.72
N CYS A 419 24.35 -11.12 -5.51
CA CYS A 419 24.43 -11.80 -4.21
C CYS A 419 23.55 -11.13 -3.13
N MET A 420 22.38 -10.61 -3.54
CA MET A 420 21.34 -10.07 -2.66
C MET A 420 20.00 -10.75 -2.97
N ASP A 421 19.00 -10.60 -2.11
CA ASP A 421 17.65 -11.08 -2.39
C ASP A 421 16.57 -10.19 -1.76
N THR A 422 15.32 -10.58 -1.94
CA THR A 422 14.15 -9.84 -1.48
C THR A 422 13.24 -10.70 -0.60
N ILE A 423 13.68 -11.93 -0.27
CA ILE A 423 12.92 -12.91 0.49
C ILE A 423 12.56 -12.31 1.85
N ALA A 424 11.29 -12.42 2.25
CA ALA A 424 10.83 -11.93 3.55
C ALA A 424 11.07 -10.42 3.84
N ALA A 425 11.44 -9.62 2.83
CA ALA A 425 11.56 -8.16 3.00
C ALA A 425 10.19 -7.51 3.32
N CYS A 426 9.13 -8.19 2.89
CA CYS A 426 7.72 -7.80 3.02
C CYS A 426 6.90 -8.99 3.61
N GLY A 427 5.56 -9.02 3.53
CA GLY A 427 4.76 -10.17 4.01
C GLY A 427 4.56 -10.32 5.54
N ASP A 428 3.91 -11.40 5.95
CA ASP A 428 3.67 -11.80 7.35
C ASP A 428 4.73 -12.78 7.85
N VAL A 429 5.95 -12.28 7.90
CA VAL A 429 7.18 -13.02 8.17
C VAL A 429 8.17 -12.09 8.88
N CYS A 430 9.27 -12.64 9.39
CA CYS A 430 10.37 -11.84 9.95
C CYS A 430 10.99 -10.94 8.86
N ARG A 431 11.04 -9.64 9.13
CA ARG A 431 11.60 -8.63 8.22
C ARG A 431 13.11 -8.48 8.43
N ASN A 432 13.73 -7.64 7.60
CA ASN A 432 15.14 -7.23 7.73
C ASN A 432 15.55 -6.99 9.20
N VAL A 433 16.59 -7.68 9.66
CA VAL A 433 17.15 -7.49 11.00
C VAL A 433 18.07 -6.27 11.00
N LEU A 434 17.82 -5.34 11.93
CA LEU A 434 18.59 -4.11 12.04
C LEU A 434 19.80 -4.31 12.94
N CYS A 435 20.85 -3.52 12.73
CA CYS A 435 21.98 -3.39 13.65
C CYS A 435 22.44 -1.94 13.68
N THR A 436 22.97 -1.46 14.81
CA THR A 436 23.52 -0.10 14.91
C THR A 436 24.49 0.18 13.76
N SER A 437 24.25 1.29 13.07
CA SER A 437 24.89 1.58 11.78
C SER A 437 26.30 2.12 11.97
N ASN A 438 26.49 2.95 13.01
CA ASN A 438 27.73 3.67 13.26
C ASN A 438 28.85 2.71 13.70
N PRO A 439 29.92 2.54 12.91
CA PRO A 439 31.02 1.64 13.25
C PRO A 439 31.92 2.15 14.38
N SER A 440 31.84 3.43 14.78
CA SER A 440 32.69 4.00 15.82
C SER A 440 32.23 3.73 17.26
N VAL A 441 31.04 3.14 17.43
CA VAL A 441 30.46 2.85 18.76
C VAL A 441 31.19 1.74 19.51
N CYS A 442 31.99 0.93 18.82
CA CYS A 442 32.79 -0.15 19.40
C CYS A 442 34.04 -0.40 18.54
N SER A 443 34.89 -1.36 18.95
CA SER A 443 35.98 -1.81 18.09
C SER A 443 35.44 -2.53 16.85
N ARG A 444 36.28 -2.66 15.82
CA ARG A 444 35.91 -3.39 14.61
C ARG A 444 35.61 -4.86 14.89
N GLU A 445 36.43 -5.52 15.69
CA GLU A 445 36.25 -6.93 16.05
C GLU A 445 34.92 -7.14 16.79
N MET A 446 34.56 -6.19 17.66
CA MET A 446 33.28 -6.17 18.36
C MET A 446 32.11 -5.97 17.39
N MET A 447 32.26 -5.06 16.42
CA MET A 447 31.24 -4.83 15.41
C MET A 447 31.06 -6.08 14.54
N GLU A 448 32.15 -6.74 14.13
CA GLU A 448 32.13 -7.99 13.37
C GLU A 448 31.45 -9.12 14.16
N GLU A 449 31.73 -9.27 15.47
CA GLU A 449 31.07 -10.24 16.34
C GLU A 449 29.55 -9.99 16.43
N ILE A 450 29.15 -8.75 16.72
CA ILE A 450 27.72 -8.37 16.85
C ILE A 450 26.99 -8.49 15.49
N MET A 451 27.64 -8.13 14.39
CA MET A 451 27.12 -8.34 13.04
C MET A 451 26.99 -9.84 12.72
N GLY A 452 27.93 -10.68 13.17
CA GLY A 452 27.83 -12.14 13.08
C GLY A 452 26.57 -12.67 13.78
N HIS A 453 26.26 -12.18 14.99
CA HIS A 453 25.01 -12.50 15.67
C HIS A 453 23.77 -11.94 14.96
N THR A 454 23.86 -10.74 14.38
CA THR A 454 22.80 -10.14 13.57
C THR A 454 22.46 -11.02 12.35
N TYR A 455 23.46 -11.48 11.62
CA TYR A 455 23.31 -12.40 10.50
C TYR A 455 22.76 -13.75 10.96
N ALA A 456 23.27 -14.29 12.08
CA ALA A 456 22.76 -15.55 12.62
C ALA A 456 21.29 -15.47 13.03
N ILE A 457 20.83 -14.37 13.63
CA ILE A 457 19.40 -14.14 13.93
C ILE A 457 18.60 -14.06 12.62
N HIS A 458 19.12 -13.28 11.67
CA HIS A 458 18.49 -13.06 10.37
C HIS A 458 18.28 -14.39 9.62
N ASP A 459 19.34 -15.14 9.39
CA ASP A 459 19.33 -16.37 8.60
C ASP A 459 18.50 -17.47 9.28
N HIS A 460 18.57 -17.55 10.61
CA HIS A 460 17.79 -18.51 11.38
C HIS A 460 16.28 -18.28 11.28
N CYS A 461 15.86 -17.02 11.09
CA CYS A 461 14.46 -16.66 10.93
C CYS A 461 13.99 -16.60 9.47
N LEU A 462 14.82 -16.95 8.47
CA LEU A 462 14.38 -16.98 7.09
C LEU A 462 13.41 -18.14 6.82
N PRO A 463 12.36 -17.92 6.00
CA PRO A 463 11.56 -19.02 5.49
C PRO A 463 12.43 -19.92 4.59
N ARG A 464 12.17 -21.22 4.61
CA ARG A 464 12.91 -22.26 3.88
C ARG A 464 12.21 -22.73 2.60
N THR A 465 11.11 -22.10 2.20
CA THR A 465 10.33 -22.42 1.01
C THR A 465 11.13 -22.17 -0.27
N GLY A 466 11.01 -23.07 -1.24
CA GLY A 466 11.60 -22.95 -2.57
C GLY A 466 10.91 -21.92 -3.48
N ALA A 467 9.73 -21.41 -3.09
CA ALA A 467 8.86 -20.60 -3.94
C ALA A 467 9.56 -19.42 -4.63
N TYR A 468 10.45 -18.71 -3.92
CA TYR A 468 11.20 -17.59 -4.52
C TYR A 468 12.04 -18.01 -5.73
N HIS A 469 12.75 -19.13 -5.62
CA HIS A 469 13.61 -19.62 -6.70
C HIS A 469 12.77 -20.09 -7.89
N GLU A 470 11.68 -20.81 -7.62
CA GLU A 470 10.77 -21.38 -8.63
C GLU A 470 10.01 -20.33 -9.44
N ILE A 471 9.61 -19.23 -8.79
CA ILE A 471 8.83 -18.16 -9.42
C ILE A 471 9.75 -17.20 -10.19
N PHE A 472 10.87 -16.79 -9.59
CA PHE A 472 11.67 -15.67 -10.11
C PHE A 472 12.96 -16.10 -10.80
N LEU A 473 13.62 -17.18 -10.38
CA LEU A 473 14.97 -17.50 -10.84
C LEU A 473 15.01 -18.62 -11.88
N MET A 474 14.14 -19.61 -11.76
CA MET A 474 14.15 -20.82 -12.59
C MET A 474 13.32 -20.67 -13.87
N HIS A 475 13.77 -21.31 -14.95
CA HIS A 475 13.12 -21.35 -16.26
C HIS A 475 13.41 -22.67 -17.01
N GLY A 476 12.47 -23.13 -17.84
CA GLY A 476 12.69 -24.26 -18.76
C GLY A 476 13.12 -25.58 -18.07
N GLU A 477 13.94 -26.38 -18.77
CA GLU A 477 14.44 -27.69 -18.31
C GLU A 477 15.38 -27.61 -17.08
N GLU A 478 15.92 -26.42 -16.75
CA GLU A 478 16.74 -26.20 -15.55
C GLU A 478 15.97 -26.49 -14.24
N MET A 479 14.64 -26.49 -14.28
CA MET A 479 13.78 -26.84 -13.15
C MET A 479 13.97 -28.28 -12.68
N ALA A 480 14.25 -29.23 -13.58
CA ALA A 480 14.37 -30.63 -13.22
C ALA A 480 15.72 -30.95 -12.54
N GLU A 481 16.81 -30.37 -13.05
CA GLU A 481 18.17 -30.65 -12.54
C GLU A 481 18.51 -29.85 -11.27
N LYS A 482 18.19 -28.55 -11.20
CA LYS A 482 18.59 -27.69 -10.06
C LYS A 482 17.71 -27.87 -8.81
N SER A 483 16.51 -28.45 -8.97
CA SER A 483 15.66 -28.80 -7.82
C SER A 483 16.30 -29.84 -6.90
N GLN A 484 17.21 -30.67 -7.43
CA GLN A 484 17.97 -31.65 -6.66
C GLN A 484 19.22 -31.06 -5.97
N VAL A 485 19.76 -29.94 -6.47
CA VAL A 485 21.03 -29.36 -6.00
C VAL A 485 20.82 -28.28 -4.93
N LEU A 486 19.69 -27.56 -4.95
CA LEU A 486 19.39 -26.44 -4.04
C LEU A 486 18.73 -26.85 -2.71
N GLY A 487 18.59 -28.14 -2.42
CA GLY A 487 17.83 -28.61 -1.25
C GLY A 487 16.33 -28.26 -1.30
N SER A 488 15.85 -27.81 -2.46
CA SER A 488 14.46 -27.49 -2.78
C SER A 488 13.65 -28.77 -2.99
N THR A 489 13.66 -29.66 -1.99
CA THR A 489 12.53 -30.59 -1.86
C THR A 489 11.30 -29.72 -1.63
N PRO A 490 10.20 -29.90 -2.39
CA PRO A 490 8.94 -29.21 -2.09
C PRO A 490 8.58 -29.50 -0.63
N ILE A 491 8.75 -28.50 0.23
CA ILE A 491 8.29 -28.61 1.60
C ILE A 491 6.77 -28.45 1.58
N GLU A 492 6.07 -29.43 2.14
CA GLU A 492 4.62 -29.33 2.33
C GLU A 492 4.31 -28.22 3.36
N GLU A 493 5.16 -28.10 4.38
CA GLU A 493 5.02 -27.13 5.45
C GLU A 493 6.35 -26.48 5.86
N GLU A 494 6.34 -25.15 6.04
CA GLU A 494 7.46 -24.41 6.62
C GLU A 494 7.75 -24.83 8.06
N PRO A 495 8.98 -25.27 8.39
CA PRO A 495 9.28 -25.81 9.71
C PRO A 495 9.15 -24.78 10.85
N LEU A 496 9.47 -23.51 10.59
CA LEU A 496 9.35 -22.45 11.58
C LEU A 496 7.98 -21.75 11.52
N TYR A 497 7.49 -21.53 10.31
CA TYR A 497 6.36 -20.65 10.03
C TYR A 497 5.01 -21.38 9.94
N GLY A 498 5.03 -22.69 9.64
CA GLY A 498 3.84 -23.48 9.34
C GLY A 498 3.15 -23.04 8.05
N LEU A 499 1.99 -23.64 7.76
CA LEU A 499 1.19 -23.32 6.56
C LEU A 499 0.74 -21.85 6.50
N THR A 500 0.50 -21.23 7.65
CA THR A 500 -0.10 -19.89 7.75
C THR A 500 0.91 -18.81 8.09
N TYR A 501 2.21 -19.10 8.18
CA TYR A 501 3.23 -18.12 8.58
C TYR A 501 2.85 -17.37 9.86
N LEU A 502 3.29 -16.11 10.04
CA LEU A 502 2.91 -15.31 11.20
C LEU A 502 1.53 -14.65 11.01
N PRO A 503 0.86 -14.24 12.09
CA PRO A 503 -0.36 -13.42 11.99
C PRO A 503 -0.09 -12.07 11.31
N ARG A 504 1.12 -11.52 11.50
CA ARG A 504 1.54 -10.25 10.89
C ARG A 504 3.07 -10.12 10.86
N LYS A 505 3.55 -9.09 10.16
CA LYS A 505 4.97 -8.69 10.10
C LYS A 505 5.68 -8.71 11.47
N PHE A 506 6.86 -9.33 11.52
CA PHE A 506 7.71 -9.40 12.70
C PHE A 506 9.03 -8.64 12.46
N LYS A 507 9.46 -7.82 13.41
CA LYS A 507 10.58 -6.88 13.23
C LYS A 507 11.60 -7.07 14.33
N VAL A 508 12.87 -7.18 13.95
CA VAL A 508 13.99 -7.35 14.89
C VAL A 508 14.98 -6.21 14.75
N ALA A 509 15.62 -5.82 15.86
CA ALA A 509 16.71 -4.84 15.86
C ALA A 509 17.79 -5.22 16.88
N VAL A 510 19.04 -4.90 16.56
CA VAL A 510 20.20 -5.02 17.45
C VAL A 510 20.74 -3.61 17.68
N ALA A 511 20.85 -3.19 18.94
CA ALA A 511 21.36 -1.87 19.32
C ALA A 511 22.69 -2.01 20.06
N ILE A 512 23.62 -1.10 19.77
CA ILE A 512 24.92 -1.02 20.43
C ILE A 512 25.00 0.31 21.18
N PRO A 513 24.82 0.31 22.52
CA PRO A 513 24.97 1.50 23.35
C PRO A 513 26.35 2.17 23.16
N PRO A 514 26.43 3.52 23.23
CA PRO A 514 25.36 4.44 23.62
C PRO A 514 24.37 4.83 22.50
N SER A 515 24.48 4.24 21.30
CA SER A 515 23.59 4.54 20.18
C SER A 515 22.29 3.72 20.23
N ASN A 516 21.16 4.39 19.99
CA ASN A 516 19.86 3.77 19.70
C ASN A 516 19.34 4.18 18.32
N ASP A 517 20.22 4.36 17.34
CA ASP A 517 19.88 4.71 15.96
C ASP A 517 18.85 3.76 15.33
N VAL A 518 18.85 2.50 15.74
CA VAL A 518 17.86 1.49 15.31
C VAL A 518 16.46 1.67 15.90
N ASP A 519 16.25 2.57 16.88
CA ASP A 519 15.03 2.71 17.67
C ASP A 519 14.56 1.34 18.22
N VAL A 520 15.39 0.69 19.05
CA VAL A 520 15.22 -0.72 19.47
C VAL A 520 13.84 -1.04 20.04
N PHE A 521 13.26 -0.09 20.80
CA PHE A 521 11.96 -0.25 21.44
C PHE A 521 10.77 -0.18 20.47
N ALA A 522 10.98 0.17 19.20
CA ALA A 522 9.92 0.23 18.19
C ALA A 522 9.60 -1.12 17.51
N HIS A 523 10.35 -2.17 17.85
CA HIS A 523 10.36 -3.45 17.13
C HIS A 523 9.74 -4.59 17.93
N CYS A 524 9.42 -5.69 17.24
CA CYS A 524 8.80 -6.85 17.87
C CYS A 524 9.74 -7.48 18.90
N VAL A 525 11.01 -7.61 18.54
CA VAL A 525 12.10 -8.05 19.40
C VAL A 525 13.28 -7.12 19.19
N GLY A 526 14.01 -6.80 20.25
CA GLY A 526 15.26 -6.09 20.17
C GLY A 526 16.34 -6.69 21.07
N PHE A 527 17.59 -6.58 20.65
CA PHE A 527 18.76 -7.05 21.38
C PHE A 527 19.67 -5.86 21.67
N ILE A 528 19.87 -5.51 22.93
CA ILE A 528 20.74 -4.41 23.35
C ILE A 528 22.05 -5.01 23.82
N ALA A 529 23.14 -4.76 23.10
CA ALA A 529 24.46 -5.31 23.38
C ALA A 529 24.98 -4.84 24.75
N ILE A 530 25.50 -5.78 25.55
CA ILE A 530 26.15 -5.51 26.82
C ILE A 530 27.65 -5.79 26.65
N ILE A 531 28.42 -4.71 26.58
CA ILE A 531 29.86 -4.75 26.35
C ILE A 531 30.57 -4.30 27.62
N GLU A 532 31.47 -5.12 28.15
CA GLU A 532 32.27 -4.81 29.33
C GLU A 532 33.71 -5.24 29.10
N GLY A 533 34.67 -4.37 29.42
CA GLY A 533 36.10 -4.65 29.22
C GLY A 533 36.46 -5.00 27.76
N GLY A 534 35.74 -4.45 26.79
CA GLY A 534 35.93 -4.74 25.37
C GLY A 534 35.44 -6.11 24.91
N LYS A 535 34.55 -6.77 25.68
CA LYS A 535 33.96 -8.08 25.35
C LYS A 535 32.45 -8.02 25.33
N LEU A 536 31.83 -8.72 24.37
CA LEU A 536 30.38 -8.91 24.32
C LEU A 536 29.99 -9.96 25.37
N LEU A 537 29.27 -9.53 26.41
CA LEU A 537 28.77 -10.46 27.42
C LEU A 537 27.46 -11.14 26.99
N GLY A 538 26.68 -10.46 26.16
CA GLY A 538 25.35 -10.88 25.70
C GLY A 538 24.45 -9.70 25.40
N PHE A 539 23.14 -9.94 25.46
CA PHE A 539 22.13 -8.96 25.07
C PHE A 539 21.00 -8.88 26.10
N ASN A 540 20.60 -7.66 26.47
CA ASN A 540 19.26 -7.47 27.01
C ASN A 540 18.23 -7.63 25.89
N VAL A 541 17.13 -8.30 26.19
CA VAL A 541 16.09 -8.67 25.23
C VAL A 541 14.88 -7.79 25.46
N THR A 542 14.47 -7.04 24.45
CA THR A 542 13.23 -6.25 24.44
C THR A 542 12.16 -6.93 23.60
N VAL A 543 10.89 -6.87 24.00
CA VAL A 543 9.75 -7.49 23.27
C VAL A 543 8.51 -6.60 23.29
N GLY A 544 7.71 -6.63 22.23
CA GLY A 544 6.36 -6.05 22.23
C GLY A 544 6.24 -4.65 21.62
N GLY A 545 7.24 -4.16 20.87
CA GLY A 545 7.17 -2.85 20.22
C GLY A 545 6.35 -2.82 18.92
N GLY A 546 5.75 -1.67 18.63
CA GLY A 546 5.15 -1.40 17.32
C GLY A 546 4.30 -0.13 17.25
N LEU A 547 4.53 0.69 16.23
CA LEU A 547 4.00 2.05 16.17
C LEU A 547 2.70 2.25 15.37
N GLY A 548 2.29 1.29 14.53
CA GLY A 548 1.12 1.48 13.66
C GLY A 548 -0.21 1.41 14.42
N PHE A 549 -1.14 2.31 14.09
CA PHE A 549 -2.50 2.35 14.63
C PHE A 549 -3.50 2.73 13.52
N THR A 550 -4.77 2.89 13.87
CA THR A 550 -5.83 3.39 12.98
C THR A 550 -6.44 4.64 13.59
N HIS A 551 -6.59 5.70 12.80
CA HIS A 551 -7.26 6.94 13.25
C HIS A 551 -8.63 6.62 13.82
N ASN A 552 -9.00 7.32 14.90
CA ASN A 552 -10.28 7.19 15.59
C ASN A 552 -10.60 5.79 16.17
N ASN A 553 -9.65 4.84 16.13
CA ASN A 553 -9.81 3.53 16.76
C ASN A 553 -8.91 3.42 17.98
N GLN A 554 -9.50 3.68 19.15
CA GLN A 554 -8.78 3.69 20.42
C GLN A 554 -8.26 2.31 20.84
N LYS A 555 -8.76 1.21 20.26
CA LYS A 555 -8.24 -0.15 20.48
C LYS A 555 -6.88 -0.37 19.81
N THR A 556 -6.46 0.55 18.95
CA THR A 556 -5.16 0.49 18.27
C THR A 556 -4.27 1.65 18.67
N PHE A 557 -3.03 1.40 19.07
CA PHE A 557 -2.15 2.45 19.61
C PHE A 557 -0.67 2.10 19.41
N PRO A 558 0.26 3.07 19.30
CA PRO A 558 1.70 2.79 19.31
C PRO A 558 2.13 2.24 20.69
N ARG A 559 3.10 1.32 20.68
CA ARG A 559 3.65 0.72 21.90
C ARG A 559 5.17 0.60 21.80
N LEU A 560 5.88 0.87 22.89
CA LEU A 560 7.31 0.56 23.05
C LEU A 560 7.49 -0.86 23.61
N ALA A 561 8.60 -1.49 23.28
CA ALA A 561 8.95 -2.82 23.80
C ALA A 561 9.41 -2.76 25.27
N ASP A 562 9.13 -3.81 26.04
CA ASP A 562 9.63 -3.97 27.41
C ASP A 562 10.89 -4.82 27.42
N VAL A 563 11.80 -4.59 28.37
CA VAL A 563 12.93 -5.50 28.60
C VAL A 563 12.43 -6.72 29.39
N ILE A 564 12.62 -7.92 28.86
CA ILE A 564 12.14 -9.17 29.49
C ILE A 564 13.26 -9.98 30.16
N GLY A 565 14.52 -9.61 29.95
CA GLY A 565 15.68 -10.27 30.56
C GLY A 565 16.95 -10.14 29.72
N PHE A 566 17.93 -10.99 30.01
CA PHE A 566 19.22 -11.06 29.35
C PHE A 566 19.51 -12.47 28.81
N CYS A 567 20.16 -12.55 27.65
CA CYS A 567 20.64 -13.80 27.07
C CYS A 567 22.11 -13.71 26.63
N LYS A 568 22.79 -14.87 26.61
CA LYS A 568 24.16 -14.97 26.08
C LYS A 568 24.18 -14.76 24.56
N PRO A 569 25.33 -14.38 23.96
CA PRO A 569 25.40 -14.11 22.53
C PRO A 569 24.98 -15.32 21.66
N SER A 570 25.42 -16.52 22.05
CA SER A 570 25.07 -17.78 21.37
C SER A 570 23.57 -18.10 21.37
N ASP A 571 22.82 -17.52 22.30
CA ASP A 571 21.40 -17.80 22.50
C ASP A 571 20.49 -16.87 21.70
N ALA A 572 21.02 -15.74 21.20
CA ALA A 572 20.21 -14.66 20.65
C ALA A 572 19.28 -15.11 19.51
N LYS A 573 19.76 -15.96 18.59
CA LYS A 573 18.93 -16.51 17.50
C LYS A 573 17.80 -17.42 18.00
N TYR A 574 18.07 -18.23 19.03
CA TYR A 574 17.08 -19.13 19.63
C TYR A 574 16.06 -18.36 20.48
N VAL A 575 16.48 -17.30 21.14
CA VAL A 575 15.57 -16.36 21.82
C VAL A 575 14.68 -15.68 20.79
N CYS A 576 15.22 -15.25 19.65
CA CYS A 576 14.41 -14.67 18.57
C CYS A 576 13.40 -15.67 18.01
N GLU A 577 13.80 -16.92 17.78
CA GLU A 577 12.92 -18.02 17.38
C GLU A 577 11.79 -18.26 18.41
N ALA A 578 12.14 -18.33 19.69
CA ALA A 578 11.17 -18.49 20.77
C ALA A 578 10.16 -17.34 20.78
N CYS A 579 10.61 -16.08 20.72
CA CYS A 579 9.72 -14.92 20.62
C CYS A 579 8.83 -14.98 19.37
N LEU A 580 9.38 -15.39 18.22
CA LEU A 580 8.65 -15.51 16.97
C LEU A 580 7.56 -16.59 17.05
N THR A 581 7.87 -17.74 17.62
CA THR A 581 6.93 -18.86 17.76
C THR A 581 5.87 -18.59 18.81
N VAL A 582 6.17 -17.87 19.90
CA VAL A 582 5.12 -17.33 20.79
C VAL A 582 4.15 -16.46 20.00
N GLN A 583 4.65 -15.53 19.17
CA GLN A 583 3.76 -14.71 18.34
C GLN A 583 2.98 -15.52 17.30
N ARG A 584 3.58 -16.57 16.74
CA ARG A 584 2.92 -17.46 15.77
C ARG A 584 1.72 -18.17 16.40
N ASP A 585 1.89 -18.62 17.64
CA ASP A 585 0.94 -19.50 18.34
C ASP A 585 -0.14 -18.72 19.10
N PHE A 586 0.21 -17.56 19.70
CA PHE A 586 -0.70 -16.77 20.55
C PHE A 586 -1.20 -15.47 19.89
N GLY A 587 -0.61 -15.04 18.77
CA GLY A 587 -1.02 -13.81 18.12
C GLY A 587 -2.39 -13.92 17.42
N ASP A 588 -3.21 -12.89 17.56
CA ASP A 588 -4.54 -12.83 16.95
C ASP A 588 -4.49 -12.95 15.41
N ARG A 589 -5.23 -13.91 14.87
CA ARG A 589 -5.40 -14.16 13.42
C ARG A 589 -6.79 -13.79 12.91
N THR A 590 -7.70 -13.43 13.80
CA THR A 590 -9.08 -13.04 13.48
C THR A 590 -9.13 -11.55 13.11
N ASN A 591 -8.45 -10.70 13.89
CA ASN A 591 -8.39 -9.26 13.63
C ASN A 591 -6.98 -8.81 13.26
N ARG A 592 -6.78 -8.52 11.96
CA ARG A 592 -5.48 -8.08 11.43
C ARG A 592 -4.96 -6.76 12.00
N LYS A 593 -5.84 -5.87 12.48
CA LYS A 593 -5.46 -4.61 13.16
C LYS A 593 -4.90 -4.88 14.57
N HIS A 594 -5.23 -6.03 15.16
CA HIS A 594 -4.79 -6.53 16.47
C HIS A 594 -3.72 -7.64 16.39
N ALA A 595 -3.41 -8.13 15.19
CA ALA A 595 -2.48 -9.25 14.96
C ALA A 595 -0.97 -9.02 15.24
N ARG A 596 -0.56 -7.85 15.76
CA ARG A 596 0.87 -7.56 16.03
C ARG A 596 1.22 -7.95 17.47
N ILE A 597 2.43 -8.47 17.67
CA ILE A 597 2.99 -8.84 18.99
C ILE A 597 2.78 -7.84 20.12
N LYS A 598 2.71 -6.55 19.84
CA LYS A 598 2.43 -5.54 20.85
C LYS A 598 1.09 -5.74 21.55
N TYR A 599 0.09 -6.29 20.86
CA TYR A 599 -1.21 -6.59 21.43
C TYR A 599 -1.18 -7.91 22.18
N THR A 600 -0.52 -8.95 21.64
CA THR A 600 -0.19 -10.16 22.39
C THR A 600 0.50 -9.82 23.72
N MET A 601 1.40 -8.84 23.73
CA MET A 601 2.06 -8.36 24.93
C MET A 601 1.13 -7.62 25.90
N GLU A 602 0.12 -6.89 25.40
CA GLU A 602 -0.87 -6.21 26.23
C GLU A 602 -1.93 -7.17 26.78
N ASP A 603 -2.35 -8.15 25.99
CA ASP A 603 -3.40 -9.12 26.36
C ASP A 603 -2.92 -10.08 27.46
N TYR A 604 -1.69 -10.57 27.31
CA TYR A 604 -1.14 -11.59 28.21
C TYR A 604 -0.15 -11.05 29.24
N GLY A 605 0.46 -9.90 28.97
CA GLY A 605 1.47 -9.28 29.84
C GLY A 605 2.90 -9.82 29.67
N PRO A 606 3.92 -9.07 30.17
CA PRO A 606 5.32 -9.39 29.97
C PRO A 606 5.78 -10.66 30.69
N ASP A 607 5.24 -10.97 31.87
CA ASP A 607 5.62 -12.15 32.65
C ASP A 607 5.20 -13.45 31.95
N PHE A 608 3.96 -13.51 31.47
CA PHE A 608 3.48 -14.62 30.65
C PHE A 608 4.32 -14.78 29.38
N TYR A 609 4.60 -13.67 28.68
CA TYR A 609 5.37 -13.74 27.45
C TYR A 609 6.78 -14.28 27.71
N ARG A 610 7.45 -13.80 28.77
CA ARG A 610 8.76 -14.30 29.20
C ARG A 610 8.71 -15.79 29.51
N GLU A 611 7.71 -16.25 30.27
CA GLU A 611 7.54 -17.67 30.59
C GLU A 611 7.42 -18.53 29.33
N GLN A 612 6.59 -18.11 28.36
CA GLN A 612 6.42 -18.82 27.10
C GLN A 612 7.70 -18.88 26.24
N VAL A 613 8.52 -17.83 26.30
CA VAL A 613 9.85 -17.80 25.67
C VAL A 613 10.80 -18.77 26.36
N GLU A 614 10.86 -18.76 27.69
CA GLU A 614 11.75 -19.62 28.48
C GLU A 614 11.39 -21.11 28.34
N ILE A 615 10.10 -21.45 28.25
CA ILE A 615 9.62 -22.81 27.97
C ILE A 615 10.17 -23.31 26.62
N ARG A 616 10.05 -22.50 25.57
CA ARG A 616 10.53 -22.85 24.21
C ARG A 616 12.05 -22.93 24.15
N LEU A 617 12.75 -22.09 24.92
CA LEU A 617 14.20 -22.07 25.00
C LEU A 617 14.76 -23.24 25.84
N GLY A 618 13.95 -23.83 26.73
CA GLY A 618 14.37 -24.85 27.68
C GLY A 618 15.25 -24.33 28.82
N LYS A 619 15.32 -23.00 29.01
CA LYS A 619 16.10 -22.34 30.07
C LYS A 619 15.57 -20.94 30.35
N LYS A 620 15.91 -20.43 31.54
CA LYS A 620 15.54 -19.09 32.01
C LYS A 620 16.41 -18.00 31.39
N LEU A 621 15.82 -16.84 31.13
CA LEU A 621 16.56 -15.62 30.83
C LEU A 621 17.17 -15.08 32.13
N GLU A 622 18.38 -14.55 32.06
CA GLU A 622 19.01 -13.88 33.21
C GLU A 622 18.35 -12.51 33.47
N PRO A 623 18.55 -11.89 34.65
CA PRO A 623 18.12 -10.52 34.89
C PRO A 623 18.74 -9.51 33.90
N GLU A 624 18.00 -8.45 33.60
CA GLU A 624 18.48 -7.31 32.80
C GLU A 624 19.79 -6.76 33.36
N ARG A 625 20.73 -6.42 32.47
CA ARG A 625 22.01 -5.78 32.83
C ARG A 625 22.00 -4.28 32.54
N PRO A 626 22.82 -3.45 33.22
CA PRO A 626 22.85 -2.01 32.98
C PRO A 626 23.27 -1.62 31.56
N TYR A 627 22.62 -0.60 31.00
CA TYR A 627 23.00 0.06 29.74
C TYR A 627 22.53 1.52 29.76
N LYS A 628 23.07 2.33 28.85
CA LYS A 628 22.68 3.74 28.68
C LYS A 628 22.70 4.12 27.20
N PHE A 629 21.61 4.71 26.72
CA PHE A 629 21.58 5.37 25.42
C PHE A 629 21.76 6.87 25.58
N GLU A 630 22.44 7.51 24.63
CA GLU A 630 22.71 8.95 24.63
C GLU A 630 22.13 9.65 23.41
N HIS A 631 21.98 8.94 22.28
CA HIS A 631 21.40 9.49 21.06
C HIS A 631 20.79 8.38 20.19
N ARG A 632 20.04 8.80 19.16
CA ARG A 632 19.53 7.94 18.07
C ARG A 632 19.71 8.54 16.67
N GLY A 633 20.38 9.69 16.58
CA GLY A 633 20.76 10.30 15.31
C GLY A 633 21.91 9.55 14.66
N ASP A 634 22.09 9.79 13.36
CA ASP A 634 23.27 9.34 12.63
C ASP A 634 24.48 10.22 12.99
N GLN A 635 25.69 9.66 12.87
CA GLN A 635 26.92 10.44 12.91
C GLN A 635 27.26 10.87 11.48
N PHE A 636 27.39 12.18 11.24
CA PHE A 636 27.81 12.73 9.96
C PHE A 636 29.30 13.09 9.99
N GLY A 637 29.93 13.12 8.82
CA GLY A 637 31.33 13.47 8.69
C GLY A 637 32.28 12.29 8.81
N TRP A 638 33.56 12.60 8.68
CA TRP A 638 34.64 11.62 8.73
C TRP A 638 35.01 11.25 10.16
N VAL A 639 35.09 9.95 10.40
CA VAL A 639 35.64 9.36 11.62
C VAL A 639 36.70 8.36 11.24
N LYS A 640 37.83 8.38 11.96
CA LYS A 640 38.86 7.35 11.87
C LYS A 640 38.71 6.38 13.04
N THR A 641 38.65 5.10 12.76
CA THR A 641 38.61 4.03 13.76
C THR A 641 40.03 3.57 14.09
N ASN A 642 40.18 2.84 15.22
CA ASN A 642 41.49 2.43 15.73
C ASN A 642 42.25 1.45 14.80
N ASP A 643 41.55 0.80 13.88
CA ASP A 643 42.13 -0.04 12.82
C ASP A 643 42.71 0.77 11.64
N GLY A 644 42.61 2.09 11.69
CA GLY A 644 43.16 3.00 10.69
C GLY A 644 42.24 3.26 9.49
N LEU A 645 41.04 2.67 9.46
CA LEU A 645 40.05 2.92 8.42
C LEU A 645 39.24 4.18 8.69
N TRP A 646 38.71 4.75 7.62
CA TRP A 646 37.86 5.93 7.66
C TRP A 646 36.42 5.58 7.31
N HIS A 647 35.48 6.26 7.97
CA HIS A 647 34.05 6.15 7.73
C HIS A 647 33.46 7.55 7.59
N CYS A 648 32.57 7.76 6.62
CA CYS A 648 31.95 9.06 6.37
C CYS A 648 30.43 8.95 6.39
N GLY A 649 29.77 9.59 7.35
CA GLY A 649 28.32 9.70 7.38
C GLY A 649 27.83 10.76 6.41
N CYS A 650 27.00 10.36 5.44
CA CYS A 650 26.45 11.24 4.40
C CYS A 650 24.93 11.38 4.58
N LEU A 651 24.46 12.61 4.78
CA LEU A 651 23.03 12.89 4.86
C LEU A 651 22.41 12.76 3.48
N VAL A 652 21.45 11.85 3.37
CA VAL A 652 20.56 11.75 2.20
C VAL A 652 19.19 12.22 2.67
N PRO A 653 18.74 13.44 2.33
CA PRO A 653 17.46 13.96 2.78
C PRO A 653 16.31 12.96 2.51
N ILE A 654 15.72 12.45 3.58
CA ILE A 654 14.63 11.45 3.56
C ILE A 654 15.03 10.22 2.71
N GLY A 655 16.30 9.87 2.62
CA GLY A 655 16.80 8.66 1.97
C GLY A 655 16.52 8.51 0.48
N ARG A 656 16.18 9.57 -0.25
CA ARG A 656 16.02 9.49 -1.71
C ARG A 656 17.35 9.73 -2.40
N VAL A 657 17.94 8.66 -2.95
CA VAL A 657 19.17 8.70 -3.75
C VAL A 657 18.79 8.91 -5.22
N LYS A 658 19.05 10.12 -5.73
CA LYS A 658 18.76 10.56 -7.10
C LYS A 658 19.76 11.61 -7.56
N GLU A 659 19.75 11.93 -8.86
CA GLU A 659 20.50 13.05 -9.45
C GLU A 659 21.99 13.04 -9.01
N ASN A 660 22.56 14.20 -8.66
CA ASN A 660 23.97 14.33 -8.28
C ASN A 660 24.36 13.42 -7.12
N VAL A 661 23.49 13.22 -6.12
CA VAL A 661 23.78 12.32 -4.99
C VAL A 661 23.95 10.89 -5.47
N ARG A 662 23.10 10.43 -6.39
CA ARG A 662 23.22 9.10 -7.00
C ARG A 662 24.55 8.99 -7.76
N THR A 663 24.84 9.94 -8.65
CA THR A 663 26.08 9.92 -9.45
C THR A 663 27.33 9.96 -8.58
N GLY A 664 27.36 10.80 -7.53
CA GLY A 664 28.48 10.88 -6.60
C GLY A 664 28.73 9.58 -5.85
N LEU A 665 27.68 8.95 -5.32
CA LEU A 665 27.80 7.68 -4.62
C LEU A 665 28.24 6.53 -5.56
N VAL A 666 27.82 6.54 -6.82
CA VAL A 666 28.31 5.61 -7.85
C VAL A 666 29.80 5.81 -8.11
N LYS A 667 30.26 7.04 -8.29
CA LYS A 667 31.69 7.37 -8.50
C LYS A 667 32.55 6.94 -7.31
N ILE A 668 32.04 7.13 -6.09
CA ILE A 668 32.69 6.67 -4.86
C ILE A 668 32.73 5.14 -4.83
N ALA A 669 31.64 4.46 -5.19
CA ALA A 669 31.62 3.00 -5.27
C ALA A 669 32.64 2.46 -6.30
N GLU A 670 32.84 3.14 -7.44
CA GLU A 670 33.88 2.79 -8.41
C GLU A 670 35.29 2.82 -7.78
N GLU A 671 35.58 3.82 -6.95
CA GLU A 671 36.86 3.97 -6.25
C GLU A 671 37.09 2.96 -5.12
N LEU A 672 36.00 2.47 -4.52
CA LEU A 672 36.03 1.59 -3.34
C LEU A 672 35.92 0.09 -3.66
N LYS A 673 35.91 -0.30 -4.93
CA LYS A 673 35.89 -1.72 -5.33
C LYS A 673 37.00 -2.50 -4.62
N GLY A 674 36.62 -3.62 -4.01
CA GLY A 674 37.51 -4.52 -3.28
C GLY A 674 38.09 -4.00 -1.95
N CYS A 675 37.74 -2.80 -1.47
CA CYS A 675 38.33 -2.26 -0.23
C CYS A 675 37.39 -1.45 0.67
N GLY A 676 36.11 -1.28 0.31
CA GLY A 676 35.11 -0.63 1.16
C GLY A 676 33.68 -0.81 0.67
N GLY A 677 32.75 -0.14 1.33
CA GLY A 677 31.33 -0.29 1.04
C GLY A 677 30.46 0.81 1.62
N PHE A 678 29.16 0.50 1.72
CA PHE A 678 28.16 1.42 2.23
C PHE A 678 27.31 0.75 3.29
N ARG A 679 26.83 1.54 4.25
CA ARG A 679 25.85 1.09 5.23
C ARG A 679 24.68 2.06 5.31
N MET A 680 23.47 1.56 5.08
CA MET A 680 22.27 2.37 5.23
C MET A 680 21.88 2.50 6.68
N THR A 681 21.43 3.69 7.05
CA THR A 681 21.02 3.97 8.42
C THR A 681 19.52 3.81 8.62
N CYS A 682 19.11 3.64 9.87
CA CYS A 682 17.69 3.67 10.25
C CYS A 682 17.08 5.07 10.15
N ASN A 683 17.91 6.12 10.01
CA ASN A 683 17.49 7.50 9.81
C ASN A 683 17.48 7.94 8.34
N GLN A 684 17.53 6.97 7.42
CA GLN A 684 17.41 7.20 5.98
C GLN A 684 18.62 7.93 5.37
N SER A 685 19.79 7.77 5.96
CA SER A 685 21.06 8.25 5.42
C SER A 685 21.94 7.08 4.98
N VAL A 686 23.16 7.38 4.53
CA VAL A 686 24.16 6.37 4.16
C VAL A 686 25.50 6.68 4.81
N LEU A 687 26.19 5.66 5.31
CA LEU A 687 27.58 5.73 5.71
C LEU A 687 28.43 5.13 4.59
N ILE A 688 29.49 5.82 4.19
CA ILE A 688 30.59 5.23 3.41
C ILE A 688 31.53 4.60 4.43
N THR A 689 31.78 3.30 4.33
CA THR A 689 32.49 2.56 5.38
C THR A 689 33.75 1.89 4.86
N GLU A 690 34.71 1.71 5.77
CA GLU A 690 35.94 0.94 5.54
C GLU A 690 36.87 1.60 4.51
N VAL A 691 36.84 2.93 4.40
CA VAL A 691 37.66 3.67 3.43
C VAL A 691 39.14 3.63 3.86
N PRO A 692 40.05 3.07 3.05
CA PRO A 692 41.47 3.12 3.34
C PRO A 692 42.01 4.55 3.32
N GLU A 693 43.01 4.86 4.13
CA GLU A 693 43.66 6.19 4.19
C GLU A 693 44.01 6.73 2.78
N ALA A 694 44.57 5.88 1.91
CA ALA A 694 44.96 6.24 0.56
C ALA A 694 43.79 6.66 -0.36
N LYS A 695 42.55 6.27 -0.03
CA LYS A 695 41.34 6.59 -0.80
C LYS A 695 40.54 7.75 -0.21
N LYS A 696 40.81 8.17 1.03
CA LYS A 696 40.04 9.22 1.70
C LYS A 696 40.00 10.53 0.88
N ALA A 697 41.16 10.98 0.38
CA ALA A 697 41.25 12.25 -0.35
C ALA A 697 40.42 12.27 -1.64
N VAL A 698 40.41 11.16 -2.40
CA VAL A 698 39.59 11.06 -3.62
C VAL A 698 38.10 10.97 -3.29
N VAL A 699 37.72 10.25 -2.24
CA VAL A 699 36.32 10.18 -1.79
C VAL A 699 35.83 11.56 -1.35
N GLU A 700 36.62 12.31 -0.58
CA GLU A 700 36.31 13.69 -0.19
C GLU A 700 36.09 14.60 -1.40
N GLN A 701 36.97 14.51 -2.40
CA GLN A 701 36.84 15.28 -3.63
C GLN A 701 35.52 14.97 -4.35
N LEU A 702 35.15 13.69 -4.47
CA LEU A 702 33.90 13.26 -5.10
C LEU A 702 32.67 13.73 -4.30
N LEU A 703 32.71 13.62 -2.98
CA LEU A 703 31.63 14.12 -2.12
C LEU A 703 31.40 15.62 -2.35
N ALA A 704 32.46 16.41 -2.46
CA ALA A 704 32.40 17.84 -2.77
C ALA A 704 31.91 18.13 -4.20
N GLU A 705 32.46 17.45 -5.21
CA GLU A 705 32.11 17.61 -6.63
C GLU A 705 30.62 17.38 -6.87
N TYR A 706 30.08 16.30 -6.29
CA TYR A 706 28.68 15.90 -6.46
C TYR A 706 27.74 16.47 -5.39
N LYS A 707 28.25 17.34 -4.50
CA LYS A 707 27.48 18.00 -3.43
C LYS A 707 26.71 17.01 -2.56
N VAL A 708 27.33 15.87 -2.25
CA VAL A 708 26.79 14.90 -1.31
C VAL A 708 26.97 15.48 0.10
N PRO A 709 25.90 15.79 0.84
CA PRO A 709 26.04 16.40 2.17
C PRO A 709 26.69 15.42 3.14
N HIS A 710 27.83 15.78 3.73
CA HIS A 710 28.60 14.85 4.56
C HIS A 710 29.34 15.47 5.76
N SER A 711 29.73 16.74 5.77
CA SER A 711 30.38 17.34 6.96
C SER A 711 29.38 17.97 7.94
N GLU A 712 29.70 18.02 9.25
CA GLU A 712 28.96 18.83 10.23
C GLU A 712 29.06 20.33 9.93
N GLU A 713 30.14 20.74 9.27
CA GLU A 713 30.35 22.10 8.75
C GLU A 713 29.46 22.41 7.54
N THR A 714 28.72 21.43 7.02
CA THR A 714 27.69 21.71 6.01
C THR A 714 26.55 22.52 6.64
N THR A 715 25.94 23.36 5.80
CA THR A 715 24.83 24.29 6.03
C THR A 715 23.52 23.67 6.56
N VAL A 716 23.56 22.52 7.22
CA VAL A 716 22.41 21.69 7.59
C VAL A 716 22.12 21.79 9.09
N SER A 717 20.96 22.34 9.45
CA SER A 717 20.54 22.51 10.85
C SER A 717 20.38 21.17 11.60
N GLY A 718 20.43 21.22 12.94
CA GLY A 718 20.13 20.07 13.80
C GLY A 718 18.73 19.47 13.58
N LEU A 719 17.76 20.32 13.22
CA LEU A 719 16.41 19.89 12.84
C LEU A 719 16.42 19.03 11.57
N ARG A 720 17.17 19.47 10.54
CA ARG A 720 17.26 18.76 9.25
C ARG A 720 18.07 17.47 9.34
N ARG A 721 19.12 17.43 10.17
CA ARG A 721 19.88 16.20 10.46
C ARG A 721 19.02 15.11 11.12
N ASN A 722 17.98 15.51 11.86
CA ASN A 722 17.10 14.61 12.60
C ASN A 722 15.69 14.46 12.00
N MET A 723 15.51 14.84 10.73
CA MET A 723 14.24 14.69 10.03
C MET A 723 14.05 13.29 9.44
N MET A 724 12.82 12.78 9.48
CA MET A 724 12.48 11.49 8.86
C MET A 724 11.07 11.47 8.30
N ALA A 725 10.89 10.89 7.11
CA ALA A 725 9.56 10.73 6.52
C ALA A 725 9.36 9.36 5.87
N CYS A 726 8.13 8.89 5.83
CA CYS A 726 7.78 7.75 4.96
C CYS A 726 7.62 8.21 3.51
N VAL A 727 7.59 7.25 2.57
CA VAL A 727 7.34 7.54 1.14
C VAL A 727 6.02 8.29 0.93
N ALA A 728 4.93 7.78 1.51
CA ALA A 728 3.58 8.31 1.29
C ALA A 728 3.20 8.41 -0.20
N LEU A 729 2.59 9.50 -0.62
CA LEU A 729 2.25 9.75 -2.01
C LEU A 729 3.51 9.88 -2.89
N PRO A 730 3.44 9.52 -4.18
CA PRO A 730 2.24 9.07 -4.90
C PRO A 730 2.02 7.54 -4.85
N THR A 731 3.03 6.76 -4.47
CA THR A 731 3.00 5.30 -4.67
C THR A 731 2.43 4.50 -3.50
N CYS A 732 2.34 5.08 -2.30
CA CYS A 732 1.75 4.37 -1.15
C CYS A 732 0.23 4.33 -1.29
N PRO A 733 -0.41 3.15 -1.36
CA PRO A 733 -1.86 3.05 -1.49
C PRO A 733 -2.60 3.45 -0.20
N LEU A 734 -1.88 3.58 0.92
CA LEU A 734 -2.45 3.87 2.25
C LEU A 734 -2.30 5.33 2.67
N ALA A 735 -1.66 6.19 1.86
CA ALA A 735 -1.36 7.55 2.25
C ALA A 735 -2.60 8.46 2.16
N PHE A 736 -2.84 9.27 3.19
CA PHE A 736 -3.87 10.32 3.22
C PHE A 736 -3.28 11.70 2.89
N ALA A 737 -2.01 11.92 3.25
CA ALA A 737 -1.28 13.16 3.02
C ALA A 737 0.15 12.88 2.52
N GLU A 738 0.83 13.93 2.06
CA GLU A 738 2.25 13.89 1.72
C GLU A 738 3.13 13.61 2.93
N ALA A 739 4.35 13.10 2.70
CA ALA A 739 5.37 13.03 3.73
C ALA A 739 6.76 13.27 3.16
N GLU A 740 7.28 12.36 2.33
CA GLU A 740 8.62 12.48 1.74
C GLU A 740 8.77 13.75 0.89
N ARG A 741 7.78 14.07 0.05
CA ARG A 741 7.81 15.27 -0.80
C ARG A 741 7.63 16.58 -0.04
N TYR A 742 7.08 16.50 1.18
CA TYR A 742 6.62 17.68 1.93
C TYR A 742 7.52 18.06 3.10
N LEU A 743 7.98 17.09 3.90
CA LEU A 743 8.76 17.37 5.11
C LEU A 743 9.99 18.26 4.87
N PRO A 744 10.78 18.16 3.78
CA PRO A 744 11.92 19.04 3.55
C PRO A 744 11.53 20.52 3.43
N THR A 745 10.36 20.79 2.84
CA THR A 745 9.80 22.13 2.66
C THR A 745 9.37 22.71 4.01
N LEU A 746 8.61 21.93 4.79
CA LEU A 746 8.21 22.32 6.15
C LEU A 746 9.43 22.58 7.03
N VAL A 747 10.42 21.69 7.01
CA VAL A 747 11.68 21.86 7.76
C VAL A 747 12.40 23.13 7.30
N GLY A 748 12.43 23.46 6.01
CA GLY A 748 13.01 24.70 5.51
C GLY A 748 12.34 25.97 6.08
N ARG A 749 11.02 25.94 6.24
CA ARG A 749 10.28 27.04 6.90
C ARG A 749 10.59 27.12 8.40
N LEU A 750 10.63 25.97 9.08
CA LEU A 750 10.93 25.89 10.51
C LEU A 750 12.40 26.24 10.82
N GLU A 751 13.33 25.96 9.92
CA GLU A 751 14.75 26.34 10.03
C GLU A 751 14.92 27.84 10.22
N SER A 752 14.17 28.65 9.47
CA SER A 752 14.17 30.11 9.64
C SER A 752 13.70 30.54 11.04
N VAL A 753 12.81 29.78 11.66
CA VAL A 753 12.30 30.05 13.02
C VAL A 753 13.34 29.66 14.07
N VAL A 754 13.87 28.44 14.01
CA VAL A 754 14.86 27.95 14.97
C VAL A 754 16.16 28.76 14.89
N GLU A 755 16.56 29.23 13.71
CA GLU A 755 17.73 30.09 13.54
C GLU A 755 17.56 31.44 14.23
N ARG A 756 16.39 32.10 14.08
CA ARG A 756 16.07 33.34 14.82
C ARG A 756 16.06 33.15 16.33
N CYS A 757 15.79 31.94 16.80
CA CYS A 757 15.82 31.59 18.22
C CYS A 757 17.21 31.15 18.71
N GLY A 758 18.25 31.14 17.86
CA GLY A 758 19.58 30.65 18.23
C GLY A 758 19.67 29.13 18.40
N LEU A 759 18.73 28.38 17.82
CA LEU A 759 18.60 26.92 17.94
C LEU A 759 19.06 26.16 16.69
N ARG A 760 19.75 26.82 15.75
CA ARG A 760 20.16 26.23 14.46
C ARG A 760 20.90 24.89 14.60
N GLU A 761 21.84 24.81 15.55
CA GLU A 761 22.62 23.59 15.82
C GLU A 761 21.98 22.66 16.85
N THR A 762 20.80 23.01 17.37
CA THR A 762 20.12 22.15 18.34
C THR A 762 19.44 21.00 17.60
N ASP A 763 19.83 19.77 17.94
CA ASP A 763 19.19 18.57 17.43
C ASP A 763 17.79 18.42 18.04
N ILE A 764 16.77 18.38 17.17
CA ILE A 764 15.37 18.15 17.53
C ILE A 764 14.82 17.08 16.58
N VAL A 765 14.30 15.98 17.14
CA VAL A 765 13.83 14.86 16.33
C VAL A 765 12.44 15.10 15.76
N ILE A 766 12.39 15.42 14.46
CA ILE A 766 11.16 15.71 13.71
C ILE A 766 10.82 14.58 12.75
N ARG A 767 9.60 14.07 12.79
CA ARG A 767 9.21 12.87 12.03
C ARG A 767 7.83 13.00 11.41
N MET A 768 7.65 12.49 10.20
CA MET A 768 6.39 12.59 9.45
C MET A 768 5.98 11.28 8.78
N THR A 769 4.67 11.04 8.73
CA THR A 769 4.08 9.93 7.96
C THR A 769 2.79 10.40 7.30
N GLY A 770 2.46 9.86 6.13
CA GLY A 770 1.24 10.22 5.41
C GLY A 770 -0.04 9.54 5.91
N CYS A 771 0.05 8.58 6.85
CA CYS A 771 -1.08 7.82 7.40
C CYS A 771 -0.72 7.11 8.72
N PRO A 772 -1.67 6.61 9.53
CA PRO A 772 -1.44 6.14 10.90
C PRO A 772 -0.65 4.82 11.01
N ASN A 773 -0.22 4.23 9.89
CA ASN A 773 0.71 3.09 9.89
C ASN A 773 2.10 3.42 10.45
N SER A 774 2.45 4.71 10.58
CA SER A 774 3.63 5.21 11.29
C SER A 774 4.98 4.70 10.74
N CYS A 775 5.12 4.64 9.41
CA CYS A 775 6.34 4.16 8.74
C CYS A 775 7.57 5.06 8.97
N GLY A 776 7.36 6.38 9.12
CA GLY A 776 8.39 7.37 9.48
C GLY A 776 8.63 7.49 11.00
N ARG A 777 8.04 6.59 11.79
CA ARG A 777 8.14 6.54 13.26
C ARG A 777 7.78 7.85 14.00
N PRO A 778 6.75 8.63 13.57
CA PRO A 778 6.39 9.91 14.19
C PRO A 778 6.00 9.81 15.65
N SER A 779 5.39 8.72 16.12
CA SER A 779 4.96 8.59 17.54
C SER A 779 6.13 8.57 18.53
N MET A 780 7.37 8.51 18.05
CA MET A 780 8.58 8.60 18.86
C MET A 780 9.38 9.87 18.60
N GLY A 781 8.94 10.75 17.70
CA GLY A 781 9.60 12.05 17.48
C GLY A 781 9.33 12.99 18.65
N GLU A 782 10.29 13.87 18.94
CA GLU A 782 10.03 15.02 19.82
C GLU A 782 8.93 15.91 19.21
N ILE A 783 8.94 16.01 17.87
CA ILE A 783 7.86 16.53 17.03
C ILE A 783 7.42 15.45 16.04
N GLY A 784 6.15 15.06 16.05
CA GLY A 784 5.58 14.05 15.17
C GLY A 784 4.41 14.57 14.34
N PHE A 785 4.37 14.22 13.04
CA PHE A 785 3.26 14.54 12.13
C PHE A 785 2.67 13.27 11.53
N ILE A 786 1.34 13.12 11.61
CA ILE A 786 0.60 11.98 11.06
C ILE A 786 -0.53 12.48 10.17
N GLY A 787 -0.43 12.20 8.87
CA GLY A 787 -1.40 12.65 7.86
C GLY A 787 -2.82 12.19 8.16
N LYS A 788 -3.78 13.11 8.03
CA LYS A 788 -5.22 12.88 8.26
C LYS A 788 -6.03 13.08 6.98
N ALA A 789 -5.69 14.09 6.18
CA ALA A 789 -6.22 14.34 4.84
C ALA A 789 -5.18 15.11 4.01
N PRO A 790 -5.38 15.34 2.70
CA PRO A 790 -4.45 16.14 1.89
C PRO A 790 -4.12 17.49 2.56
N GLY A 791 -2.83 17.76 2.75
CA GLY A 791 -2.34 19.01 3.36
C GLY A 791 -2.55 19.18 4.86
N THR A 792 -3.10 18.18 5.57
CA THR A 792 -3.39 18.29 7.03
C THR A 792 -2.83 17.12 7.84
N TYR A 793 -2.36 17.45 9.05
CA TYR A 793 -1.65 16.51 9.91
C TYR A 793 -2.14 16.59 11.36
N ASN A 794 -2.23 15.46 12.05
CA ASN A 794 -2.19 15.49 13.51
C ASN A 794 -0.74 15.72 13.94
N MET A 795 -0.54 16.69 14.81
CA MET A 795 0.75 17.08 15.39
C MET A 795 0.87 16.55 16.82
N TYR A 796 2.00 15.92 17.11
CA TYR A 796 2.30 15.28 18.38
C TYR A 796 3.61 15.83 18.96
N LEU A 797 3.68 15.95 20.29
CA LEU A 797 4.85 16.46 21.02
C LEU A 797 5.22 15.56 22.20
N GLY A 798 6.48 15.64 22.65
CA GLY A 798 6.90 15.10 23.95
C GLY A 798 7.52 13.69 23.93
N GLY A 799 7.79 13.12 22.75
CA GLY A 799 8.70 11.97 22.63
C GLY A 799 10.10 12.37 23.11
N ASP A 800 10.91 11.44 23.61
CA ASP A 800 12.25 11.77 24.11
C ASP A 800 13.32 11.72 22.99
N PHE A 801 14.51 12.24 23.30
CA PHE A 801 15.59 12.30 22.33
C PHE A 801 16.17 10.91 21.99
N VAL A 802 16.17 9.98 22.94
CA VAL A 802 16.80 8.65 22.81
C VAL A 802 15.84 7.52 22.41
N GLY A 803 14.55 7.80 22.27
CA GLY A 803 13.55 6.83 21.78
C GLY A 803 13.02 5.86 22.85
N ARG A 804 12.90 6.29 24.12
CA ARG A 804 12.31 5.55 25.24
C ARG A 804 10.95 6.11 25.68
N ARG A 805 10.47 7.19 25.07
CA ARG A 805 9.15 7.77 25.35
C ARG A 805 8.37 8.06 24.07
N LEU A 806 7.10 7.68 24.06
CA LEU A 806 6.16 8.05 23.01
C LEU A 806 5.71 9.51 23.19
N ASN A 807 5.38 10.19 22.10
CA ASN A 807 4.74 11.50 22.15
C ASN A 807 3.23 11.39 22.38
N THR A 808 2.61 12.53 22.64
CA THR A 808 1.17 12.70 22.87
C THR A 808 0.60 13.67 21.84
N LEU A 809 -0.67 13.51 21.48
CA LEU A 809 -1.36 14.41 20.57
C LEU A 809 -1.34 15.83 21.15
N PHE A 810 -0.96 16.80 20.32
CA PHE A 810 -0.89 18.21 20.69
C PHE A 810 -1.94 19.03 19.93
N ALA A 811 -2.05 18.82 18.63
CA ALA A 811 -3.05 19.48 17.79
C ALA A 811 -3.53 18.56 16.67
N GLU A 812 -4.81 18.64 16.31
CA GLU A 812 -5.39 17.83 15.24
C GLU A 812 -5.55 18.60 13.94
N SER A 813 -5.42 17.89 12.81
CA SER A 813 -5.73 18.42 11.47
C SER A 813 -5.08 19.77 11.12
N VAL A 814 -3.87 20.02 11.59
CA VAL A 814 -3.17 21.30 11.38
C VAL A 814 -2.62 21.42 9.95
N THR A 815 -2.71 22.63 9.39
CA THR A 815 -2.09 23.03 8.12
C THR A 815 -0.66 23.51 8.33
N GLU A 816 0.10 23.72 7.26
CA GLU A 816 1.48 24.23 7.34
C GLU A 816 1.61 25.54 8.13
N ASP A 817 0.75 26.52 7.86
CA ASP A 817 0.82 27.82 8.52
C ASP A 817 0.48 27.70 10.01
N GLN A 818 -0.50 26.86 10.37
CA GLN A 818 -0.84 26.56 11.76
C GLN A 818 0.31 25.83 12.47
N ILE A 819 1.01 24.90 11.81
CA ILE A 819 2.19 24.23 12.38
C ILE A 819 3.26 25.26 12.76
N ILE A 820 3.53 26.23 11.88
CA ILE A 820 4.55 27.26 12.11
C ILE A 820 4.10 28.22 13.22
N GLU A 821 2.84 28.64 13.21
CA GLU A 821 2.24 29.48 14.25
C GLU A 821 2.34 28.83 15.64
N LEU A 822 2.02 27.53 15.73
CA LEU A 822 2.07 26.76 16.97
C LEU A 822 3.50 26.53 17.47
N LEU A 823 4.44 26.18 16.58
CA LEU A 823 5.81 25.85 16.99
C LEU A 823 6.69 27.07 17.29
N THR A 824 6.44 28.21 16.64
CA THR A 824 7.25 29.43 16.81
C THR A 824 7.39 29.87 18.28
N PRO A 825 6.31 30.06 19.06
CA PRO A 825 6.43 30.45 20.45
C PRO A 825 7.08 29.34 21.31
N ILE A 826 6.87 28.07 20.97
CA ILE A 826 7.47 26.94 21.71
C ILE A 826 8.99 26.92 21.53
N PHE A 827 9.50 27.12 20.31
CA PHE A 827 10.93 27.25 20.06
C PHE A 827 11.53 28.47 20.75
N GLY A 828 10.83 29.61 20.73
CA GLY A 828 11.25 30.81 21.46
C GLY A 828 11.39 30.55 22.96
N ARG A 829 10.41 29.88 23.57
CA ARG A 829 10.50 29.52 25.00
C ARG A 829 11.57 28.47 25.26
N PHE A 830 11.70 27.44 24.43
CA PHE A 830 12.74 26.43 24.58
C PHE A 830 14.15 27.05 24.54
N ALA A 831 14.39 28.02 23.66
CA ALA A 831 15.68 28.72 23.61
C ALA A 831 16.03 29.45 24.91
N ASN A 832 15.03 30.04 25.59
CA ASN A 832 15.22 30.91 26.74
C ASN A 832 15.06 30.21 28.10
N GLU A 833 14.26 29.15 28.16
CA GLU A 833 13.80 28.53 29.40
C GLU A 833 14.26 27.09 29.57
N ARG A 834 15.02 26.52 28.61
CA ARG A 834 15.54 25.16 28.74
C ARG A 834 16.55 25.05 29.87
N GLU A 835 16.49 23.94 30.59
CA GLU A 835 17.51 23.58 31.56
C GLU A 835 18.79 23.11 30.84
N LYS A 836 19.89 23.00 31.59
CA LYS A 836 21.16 22.52 31.03
C LYS A 836 20.96 21.10 30.47
N ASP A 837 21.40 20.89 29.23
CA ASP A 837 21.32 19.61 28.51
C ASP A 837 19.89 19.09 28.26
N GLU A 838 18.86 19.90 28.54
CA GLU A 838 17.45 19.54 28.31
C GLU A 838 17.13 19.44 26.81
N LYS A 839 16.44 18.35 26.44
CA LYS A 839 15.98 18.08 25.07
C LYS A 839 14.58 18.64 24.85
N PHE A 840 14.24 18.95 23.61
CA PHE A 840 12.99 19.65 23.27
C PHE A 840 11.74 18.87 23.72
N GLY A 841 11.77 17.55 23.60
CA GLY A 841 10.71 16.67 24.06
C GLY A 841 10.50 16.72 25.57
N ASP A 842 11.57 16.74 26.36
CA ASP A 842 11.51 16.87 27.83
C ASP A 842 11.02 18.25 28.24
N PHE A 843 11.50 19.30 27.56
CA PHE A 843 11.01 20.66 27.71
C PHE A 843 9.49 20.77 27.49
N CYS A 844 8.96 20.10 26.46
CA CYS A 844 7.53 20.06 26.17
C CYS A 844 6.70 19.46 27.32
N ILE A 845 7.23 18.42 27.98
CA ILE A 845 6.60 17.81 29.16
C ILE A 845 6.67 18.76 30.36
N ARG A 846 7.87 19.26 30.69
CA ARG A 846 8.10 20.10 31.87
C ARG A 846 7.25 21.37 31.86
N ASN A 847 7.08 21.97 30.68
CA ASN A 847 6.31 23.20 30.50
C ASN A 847 4.82 22.97 30.22
N GLY A 848 4.33 21.73 30.31
CA GLY A 848 2.92 21.43 30.24
C GLY A 848 2.27 21.57 28.86
N TYR A 849 3.04 21.57 27.76
CA TYR A 849 2.46 21.55 26.42
C TYR A 849 1.74 20.22 26.13
N VAL A 850 2.24 19.14 26.71
CA VAL A 850 1.68 17.79 26.64
C VAL A 850 2.06 16.99 27.90
N LYS A 851 1.29 15.95 28.25
CA LYS A 851 1.64 15.02 29.33
C LYS A 851 2.60 13.94 28.83
N ALA A 852 3.48 13.49 29.73
CA ALA A 852 4.38 12.37 29.46
C ALA A 852 3.57 11.09 29.23
N MET A 853 3.83 10.40 28.12
CA MET A 853 3.24 9.09 27.84
C MET A 853 3.89 8.02 28.71
N THR A 854 3.09 7.35 29.54
CA THR A 854 3.57 6.31 30.46
C THR A 854 3.44 4.91 29.89
N ALA A 855 2.42 4.65 29.07
CA ALA A 855 2.23 3.38 28.38
C ALA A 855 1.42 3.57 27.08
N GLY A 856 1.68 2.72 26.08
CA GLY A 856 1.02 2.79 24.77
C GLY A 856 -0.50 2.70 24.83
N ARG A 857 -1.07 1.84 25.68
CA ARG A 857 -2.53 1.71 25.86
C ARG A 857 -3.23 2.99 26.31
N HIS A 858 -2.50 3.94 26.90
CA HIS A 858 -3.04 5.23 27.36
C HIS A 858 -2.95 6.33 26.29
N TRP A 859 -2.45 6.02 25.08
CA TRP A 859 -2.12 7.01 24.06
C TRP A 859 -3.29 7.92 23.66
N TRP A 860 -4.52 7.41 23.71
CA TRP A 860 -5.75 8.16 23.39
C TRP A 860 -6.43 8.83 24.59
N THR A 861 -6.09 8.42 25.81
CA THR A 861 -6.87 8.74 27.01
C THR A 861 -6.23 9.81 27.87
N LEU A 862 -5.00 10.22 27.56
CA LEU A 862 -4.38 11.36 28.21
C LEU A 862 -5.04 12.65 27.70
N PRO A 863 -5.75 13.41 28.56
CA PRO A 863 -6.39 14.64 28.12
C PRO A 863 -5.33 15.65 27.69
N ASN A 864 -5.62 16.38 26.61
CA ASN A 864 -4.86 17.55 26.21
C ASN A 864 -4.80 18.52 27.40
N VAL A 865 -3.63 19.10 27.67
CA VAL A 865 -3.40 20.03 28.78
C VAL A 865 -3.99 21.39 28.44
#